data_AF-A0A962PF40-F1
#
_entry.id   AF-A0A962PF40-F1
#
_cell.length_a   1.000
_cell.length_b   1.000
_cell.length_c   1.000
_cell.angle_alpha   90.00
_cell.angle_beta   90.00
_cell.angle_gamma   90.00
#
_symmetry.space_group_name_H-M   'P 1'
#
loop_
_entity.id
_entity.type
_entity.pdbx_description
1 polymer ?
#
loop_
_entity_poly.entity_id
_entity_poly.type
_entity_poly.pdbx_seq_one_letter_code
_entity_poly.pdbx_strand_id
1 'polypeptide(L)'
;TLTSTADQGVVAALTAITPTDELTMAPLYPVATVEQNIETVLSNLAASNPGLAVDIPGAVLEPENIRMWIDRAKSLMDSVGVCSINDLGRFRIEGLPILRAGAYVAPEAGSLLPGLWQALSEYKFAGVVGDGVLHFIPNQILHETAIVLAGEWDIRGQDVIIADEVRELKVVVESIAYDSASRISWQMPTLPPAPHYAPSPAPSGGKLHAPGMDGSNGVDGDQDPAHYKNGGTHAIATAPIITLWILDATNGLPPVDLGGQDGGTGGRGQDGGRGGDGREGLRADGTFFGGCCRGVGHGGDGGRGGRGGKGGTGGSGGQGGAVTLLTTPESIAALASGSLTLDVTPGNGGDGGPPGSPGSGGNGGPAGTAECEPWCDEHPERRGDNGSTGPVGSVGDPGGSGPPLASDAVQVLPITAEQWEHEFNQPHILALSPTEAEPGEKVIVNIKNGNPGGDALFFDGEQVPFNSPGSAWTFNVPLDSDGGFHPVLVKSLTDPDRRSNIAQLKVLPKLEEDDFPGDQRWEEGDIIELPARALMPGVQILAQDQSTVTPTSMVLPLAEPATRTLARVQIPNSNLGNLRGVRRIVARNPDAGESRAELVARIGQEIVVRCKAFRVVGTTPGIGTLRSTAEVTALFQEGAFIDSVNQPAAWGQANVVLQLVDAVQTITLADDLANIWPDDDDSMDEVALFNNNATDTGAMNFFFFRDVEGSTAFAWGGGPLFIADEPSGELGLVDFIQVVAHEIGHALCLPHSCYKEGEGVPDPVHFPVSCGPSHEQFLMYPFWDASDSLTLLQNEQTTARRTATWFETGKTTPAGTGRMFRSPGGSSTLCSSADGED
;
A
#
# COMPACT_ATOMS: atom_id res chain seq x y z
N THR A 1 -27.26 -64.80 -2.24
CA THR A 1 -28.59 -64.23 -1.94
C THR A 1 -28.41 -63.07 -0.99
N LEU A 2 -29.03 -61.92 -1.25
CA LEU A 2 -29.01 -60.75 -0.35
C LEU A 2 -30.33 -60.71 0.42
N THR A 3 -30.26 -60.67 1.75
CA THR A 3 -31.44 -60.49 2.62
C THR A 3 -31.19 -59.33 3.56
N SER A 4 -32.13 -58.39 3.59
CA SER A 4 -32.14 -57.21 4.46
C SER A 4 -33.21 -57.41 5.53
N THR A 5 -32.85 -57.21 6.79
CA THR A 5 -33.79 -57.00 7.90
C THR A 5 -33.49 -55.66 8.55
N ALA A 6 -34.54 -54.96 9.01
CA ALA A 6 -34.53 -53.54 9.32
C ALA A 6 -33.51 -53.09 10.39
N ASP A 7 -32.94 -54.01 11.18
CA ASP A 7 -32.10 -53.67 12.34
C ASP A 7 -30.68 -54.28 12.32
N GLN A 8 -30.23 -54.99 11.27
CA GLN A 8 -28.94 -55.73 11.31
C GLN A 8 -28.02 -55.67 10.07
N GLY A 9 -28.22 -54.71 9.16
CA GLY A 9 -27.34 -54.57 7.99
C GLY A 9 -27.55 -55.66 6.91
N VAL A 10 -26.93 -55.45 5.75
CA VAL A 10 -27.10 -56.32 4.57
C VAL A 10 -26.22 -57.56 4.70
N VAL A 11 -26.83 -58.75 4.68
CA VAL A 11 -26.10 -60.03 4.74
C VAL A 11 -26.00 -60.61 3.33
N ALA A 12 -24.77 -60.78 2.84
CA ALA A 12 -24.48 -61.41 1.56
C ALA A 12 -24.12 -62.90 1.75
N ALA A 13 -24.97 -63.81 1.29
CA ALA A 13 -24.66 -65.24 1.24
C ALA A 13 -24.02 -65.61 -0.12
N LEU A 14 -22.74 -65.97 -0.12
CA LEU A 14 -22.03 -66.52 -1.27
C LEU A 14 -22.18 -68.06 -1.26
N THR A 15 -22.79 -68.62 -2.29
CA THR A 15 -22.96 -70.08 -2.41
C THR A 15 -21.84 -70.64 -3.29
N ALA A 16 -20.87 -71.32 -2.69
CA ALA A 16 -19.85 -72.05 -3.45
C ALA A 16 -20.37 -73.46 -3.79
N ILE A 17 -20.39 -73.81 -5.08
CA ILE A 17 -20.70 -75.17 -5.52
C ILE A 17 -19.39 -75.97 -5.50
N THR A 18 -19.20 -76.81 -4.48
CA THR A 18 -18.15 -77.85 -4.49
C THR A 18 -18.69 -79.16 -5.10
N PRO A 19 -17.84 -80.00 -5.73
CA PRO A 19 -18.29 -81.18 -6.50
C PRO A 19 -18.80 -82.38 -5.69
N THR A 20 -19.13 -82.22 -4.41
CA THR A 20 -19.65 -83.28 -3.54
C THR A 20 -20.69 -82.69 -2.61
N ASP A 21 -21.87 -83.32 -2.53
CA ASP A 21 -23.15 -82.89 -1.95
C ASP A 21 -23.15 -82.44 -0.46
N GLU A 22 -22.27 -81.53 -0.05
CA GLU A 22 -22.35 -80.83 1.25
C GLU A 22 -22.32 -79.31 1.04
N LEU A 23 -23.50 -78.69 1.11
CA LEU A 23 -23.67 -77.26 1.29
C LEU A 23 -23.15 -76.86 2.68
N THR A 24 -21.88 -76.47 2.75
CA THR A 24 -21.36 -75.76 3.92
C THR A 24 -21.66 -74.28 3.76
N MET A 25 -22.39 -73.69 4.72
CA MET A 25 -22.55 -72.24 4.75
C MET A 25 -21.16 -71.62 4.93
N ALA A 26 -20.70 -70.86 3.95
CA ALA A 26 -19.54 -70.00 4.12
C ALA A 26 -19.82 -69.03 5.29
N PRO A 27 -18.80 -68.70 6.11
CA PRO A 27 -18.97 -67.73 7.18
C PRO A 27 -19.53 -66.43 6.60
N LEU A 28 -20.63 -65.96 7.18
CA LEU A 28 -21.21 -64.65 6.88
C LEU A 28 -20.22 -63.60 7.36
N TYR A 29 -19.55 -62.92 6.44
CA TYR A 29 -18.79 -61.73 6.78
C TYR A 29 -19.78 -60.58 6.90
N PRO A 30 -19.87 -59.90 8.05
CA PRO A 30 -20.69 -58.69 8.15
C PRO A 30 -20.12 -57.65 7.19
N VAL A 31 -21.00 -57.06 6.37
CA VAL A 31 -20.66 -55.88 5.58
C VAL A 31 -20.56 -54.72 6.57
N ALA A 32 -19.43 -54.01 6.57
CA ALA A 32 -19.23 -52.87 7.45
C ALA A 32 -20.31 -51.80 7.18
N THR A 33 -20.87 -51.22 8.24
CA THR A 33 -21.82 -50.10 8.13
C THR A 33 -21.10 -48.84 7.64
N VAL A 34 -21.84 -47.85 7.16
CA VAL A 34 -21.27 -46.54 6.76
C VAL A 34 -20.52 -45.91 7.94
N GLU A 35 -21.10 -45.99 9.14
CA GLU A 35 -20.48 -45.53 10.39
C GLU A 35 -19.14 -46.23 10.65
N GLN A 36 -19.08 -47.57 10.57
CA GLN A 36 -17.83 -48.34 10.73
C GLN A 36 -16.78 -47.97 9.67
N ASN A 37 -17.20 -47.68 8.44
CA ASN A 37 -16.29 -47.22 7.40
C ASN A 37 -15.76 -45.82 7.69
N ILE A 38 -16.60 -44.88 8.18
CA ILE A 38 -16.17 -43.55 8.62
C ILE A 38 -15.17 -43.67 9.77
N GLU A 39 -15.46 -44.48 10.80
CA GLU A 39 -14.55 -44.72 11.92
C GLU A 39 -13.20 -45.27 11.42
N THR A 40 -13.23 -46.16 10.44
CA THR A 40 -12.02 -46.72 9.83
C THR A 40 -11.20 -45.63 9.11
N VAL A 41 -11.85 -44.78 8.32
CA VAL A 41 -11.19 -43.64 7.65
C VAL A 41 -10.57 -42.70 8.67
N LEU A 42 -11.33 -42.26 9.67
CA LEU A 42 -10.85 -41.34 10.71
C LEU A 42 -9.73 -41.97 11.55
N SER A 43 -9.80 -43.26 11.85
CA SER A 43 -8.75 -43.98 12.58
C SER A 43 -7.44 -44.06 11.77
N ASN A 44 -7.54 -44.31 10.47
CA ASN A 44 -6.37 -44.30 9.58
C ASN A 44 -5.73 -42.90 9.51
N LEU A 45 -6.56 -41.84 9.45
CA LEU A 45 -6.08 -40.46 9.44
C LEU A 45 -5.50 -40.02 10.79
N ALA A 46 -6.05 -40.47 11.91
CA ALA A 46 -5.52 -40.18 13.24
C ALA A 46 -4.12 -40.78 13.45
N ALA A 47 -3.76 -41.84 12.72
CA ALA A 47 -2.41 -42.39 12.73
C ALA A 47 -1.36 -41.45 12.11
N SER A 48 -1.74 -40.64 11.11
CA SER A 48 -0.89 -39.61 10.51
C SER A 48 -1.08 -38.21 11.11
N ASN A 49 -2.18 -37.98 11.84
CA ASN A 49 -2.52 -36.69 12.46
C ASN A 49 -2.74 -36.86 13.98
N PRO A 50 -1.68 -36.84 14.79
CA PRO A 50 -1.78 -37.02 16.23
C PRO A 50 -2.72 -35.99 16.87
N GLY A 51 -3.72 -36.47 17.62
CA GLY A 51 -4.71 -35.61 18.30
C GLY A 51 -6.02 -35.42 17.55
N LEU A 52 -6.15 -35.94 16.33
CA LEU A 52 -7.43 -35.98 15.62
C LEU A 52 -8.43 -36.88 16.38
N ALA A 53 -9.65 -36.39 16.59
CA ALA A 53 -10.71 -37.18 17.19
C ALA A 53 -11.25 -38.22 16.20
N VAL A 54 -11.59 -39.40 16.70
CA VAL A 54 -12.18 -40.50 15.90
C VAL A 54 -13.68 -40.64 16.14
N ASP A 55 -14.26 -39.84 17.05
CA ASP A 55 -15.66 -39.93 17.44
C ASP A 55 -16.58 -39.34 16.35
N ILE A 56 -17.59 -40.11 15.94
CA ILE A 56 -18.63 -39.64 15.01
C ILE A 56 -19.74 -38.95 15.82
N PRO A 57 -20.08 -37.68 15.57
CA PRO A 57 -21.19 -37.04 16.25
C PRO A 57 -22.52 -37.71 15.86
N GLY A 58 -23.19 -38.37 16.81
CA GLY A 58 -24.42 -39.15 16.54
C GLY A 58 -25.58 -38.37 15.90
N ALA A 59 -25.58 -37.03 15.99
CA ALA A 59 -26.60 -36.17 15.36
C ALA A 59 -26.50 -36.10 13.81
N VAL A 60 -25.41 -36.55 13.22
CA VAL A 60 -25.12 -36.47 11.78
C VAL A 60 -25.85 -37.55 10.96
N LEU A 61 -26.33 -38.63 11.60
CA LEU A 61 -26.81 -39.86 10.93
C LEU A 61 -28.34 -40.11 11.03
N GLU A 62 -29.13 -39.18 11.58
CA GLU A 62 -30.57 -39.40 11.87
C GLU A 62 -31.45 -39.51 10.58
N PRO A 63 -32.16 -40.63 10.33
CA PRO A 63 -32.92 -40.91 9.09
C PRO A 63 -34.14 -40.00 8.82
N GLU A 64 -34.74 -39.41 9.87
CA GLU A 64 -35.99 -38.63 9.76
C GLU A 64 -35.75 -37.26 9.10
N ASN A 65 -34.56 -36.70 9.26
CA ASN A 65 -34.13 -35.49 8.55
C ASN A 65 -33.85 -35.75 7.05
N ILE A 66 -33.68 -37.00 6.64
CA ILE A 66 -33.32 -37.34 5.25
C ILE A 66 -34.59 -37.53 4.40
N ARG A 67 -35.66 -38.13 4.96
CA ARG A 67 -36.87 -38.49 4.21
C ARG A 67 -37.79 -37.32 3.85
N MET A 68 -37.97 -36.37 4.77
CA MET A 68 -38.81 -35.18 4.56
C MET A 68 -38.23 -34.21 3.52
N TRP A 69 -36.90 -34.17 3.42
CA TRP A 69 -36.16 -33.38 2.44
C TRP A 69 -36.21 -33.98 1.04
N ILE A 70 -36.16 -35.31 0.92
CA ILE A 70 -36.33 -36.06 -0.34
C ILE A 70 -37.72 -35.81 -0.98
N ASP A 71 -38.79 -35.76 -0.18
CA ASP A 71 -40.15 -35.56 -0.70
C ASP A 71 -40.41 -34.13 -1.18
N ARG A 72 -39.70 -33.12 -0.63
CA ARG A 72 -39.74 -31.73 -1.09
C ARG A 72 -38.91 -31.50 -2.36
N ALA A 73 -37.74 -32.12 -2.47
CA ALA A 73 -36.89 -32.03 -3.67
C ALA A 73 -37.59 -32.62 -4.91
N LYS A 74 -38.31 -33.74 -4.76
CA LYS A 74 -39.09 -34.36 -5.84
C LYS A 74 -40.22 -33.48 -6.37
N SER A 75 -40.97 -32.80 -5.50
CA SER A 75 -42.03 -31.86 -5.93
C SER A 75 -41.48 -30.63 -6.67
N LEU A 76 -40.25 -30.21 -6.37
CA LEU A 76 -39.62 -29.05 -6.99
C LEU A 76 -39.01 -29.40 -8.36
N MET A 77 -38.37 -30.56 -8.50
CA MET A 77 -37.80 -31.06 -9.77
C MET A 77 -38.86 -31.26 -10.87
N ASP A 78 -40.04 -31.77 -10.51
CA ASP A 78 -41.18 -31.90 -11.43
C ASP A 78 -41.75 -30.53 -11.88
N SER A 79 -41.44 -29.45 -11.16
CA SER A 79 -42.02 -28.12 -11.41
C SER A 79 -41.16 -27.16 -12.25
N VAL A 80 -39.86 -27.45 -12.46
CA VAL A 80 -38.91 -26.53 -13.13
C VAL A 80 -38.26 -27.06 -14.41
N GLY A 81 -38.47 -28.32 -14.80
CA GLY A 81 -38.16 -28.81 -16.15
C GLY A 81 -36.69 -28.74 -16.59
N VAL A 82 -35.73 -29.09 -15.71
CA VAL A 82 -34.29 -29.18 -16.03
C VAL A 82 -33.88 -30.65 -16.15
N CYS A 83 -33.02 -31.00 -17.14
CA CYS A 83 -32.91 -32.38 -17.66
C CYS A 83 -31.64 -33.22 -17.37
N SER A 84 -30.43 -32.71 -17.03
CA SER A 84 -29.30 -33.61 -16.65
C SER A 84 -27.97 -32.96 -16.20
N ILE A 85 -27.22 -33.67 -15.34
CA ILE A 85 -25.79 -33.50 -15.00
C ILE A 85 -24.82 -33.64 -16.20
N ASN A 86 -25.27 -34.27 -17.29
CA ASN A 86 -24.46 -34.56 -18.48
C ASN A 86 -23.99 -33.33 -19.28
N ASP A 87 -24.42 -32.12 -18.90
CA ASP A 87 -24.03 -30.86 -19.56
C ASP A 87 -22.71 -30.28 -19.02
N LEU A 88 -22.10 -30.91 -18.00
CA LEU A 88 -20.83 -30.47 -17.38
C LEU A 88 -19.66 -31.32 -17.87
N GLY A 89 -18.66 -30.65 -18.45
CA GLY A 89 -17.45 -31.29 -18.95
C GLY A 89 -16.42 -31.63 -17.86
N ARG A 90 -15.37 -32.35 -18.28
CA ARG A 90 -14.11 -32.49 -17.54
C ARG A 90 -13.35 -31.17 -17.53
N PHE A 91 -12.71 -30.85 -16.41
CA PHE A 91 -11.93 -29.62 -16.25
C PHE A 91 -10.51 -29.89 -15.74
N ARG A 92 -9.49 -29.16 -16.25
CA ARG A 92 -8.08 -29.22 -15.82
C ARG A 92 -7.46 -27.82 -15.74
N ILE A 93 -6.69 -27.52 -14.69
CA ILE A 93 -5.99 -26.22 -14.52
C ILE A 93 -4.56 -26.32 -15.05
N GLU A 94 -4.20 -25.78 -16.22
CA GLU A 94 -2.80 -25.83 -16.69
C GLU A 94 -1.92 -24.68 -16.14
N GLY A 95 -0.78 -25.00 -15.51
CA GLY A 95 0.14 -24.04 -14.87
C GLY A 95 0.16 -24.17 -13.34
N LEU A 96 1.14 -23.57 -12.64
CA LEU A 96 1.17 -23.51 -11.16
C LEU A 96 -0.03 -22.69 -10.67
N PRO A 97 -1.11 -23.30 -10.14
CA PRO A 97 -2.36 -22.61 -9.91
C PRO A 97 -2.44 -22.25 -8.44
N ILE A 98 -2.02 -21.03 -8.13
CA ILE A 98 -2.33 -20.42 -6.84
C ILE A 98 -3.81 -20.01 -6.89
N LEU A 99 -4.68 -20.75 -6.19
CA LEU A 99 -6.09 -20.42 -6.00
C LEU A 99 -6.17 -19.26 -5.01
N ARG A 100 -6.53 -18.07 -5.51
CA ARG A 100 -6.68 -16.86 -4.69
C ARG A 100 -8.08 -16.69 -4.15
N ALA A 101 -8.20 -15.80 -3.17
CA ALA A 101 -9.46 -15.25 -2.70
C ALA A 101 -10.39 -14.91 -3.87
N GLY A 102 -11.57 -15.52 -3.90
CA GLY A 102 -12.60 -15.17 -4.88
C GLY A 102 -12.44 -15.84 -6.23
N ALA A 103 -11.48 -16.76 -6.36
CA ALA A 103 -11.40 -17.63 -7.52
C ALA A 103 -12.67 -18.47 -7.63
N TYR A 104 -13.32 -18.38 -8.79
CA TYR A 104 -14.38 -19.28 -9.22
C TYR A 104 -13.90 -20.04 -10.45
N VAL A 105 -14.05 -21.36 -10.43
CA VAL A 105 -13.59 -22.24 -11.51
C VAL A 105 -14.71 -23.20 -11.90
N ALA A 106 -15.23 -23.05 -13.12
CA ALA A 106 -16.23 -23.98 -13.69
C ALA A 106 -16.11 -24.11 -15.23
N PRO A 107 -16.44 -25.28 -15.80
CA PRO A 107 -16.56 -25.44 -17.26
C PRO A 107 -17.89 -24.84 -17.75
N GLU A 108 -17.86 -24.02 -18.81
CA GLU A 108 -19.06 -23.51 -19.50
C GLU A 108 -19.20 -24.13 -20.90
N ALA A 109 -20.36 -24.73 -21.20
CA ALA A 109 -20.75 -25.10 -22.55
C ALA A 109 -21.28 -23.86 -23.29
N GLY A 110 -20.65 -23.49 -24.42
CA GLY A 110 -20.75 -22.16 -24.99
C GLY A 110 -22.16 -21.63 -25.31
N SER A 111 -22.41 -20.36 -24.96
CA SER A 111 -22.73 -19.29 -25.92
C SER A 111 -22.74 -17.92 -25.21
N LEU A 112 -21.68 -17.13 -25.31
CA LEU A 112 -21.75 -15.70 -25.00
C LEU A 112 -20.96 -14.90 -26.03
N LEU A 113 -21.57 -13.81 -26.50
CA LEU A 113 -21.24 -13.04 -27.70
C LEU A 113 -19.76 -12.59 -27.76
N PRO A 114 -19.10 -12.70 -28.93
CA PRO A 114 -17.75 -12.18 -29.12
C PRO A 114 -17.78 -10.65 -29.14
N GLY A 115 -17.29 -10.00 -28.06
CA GLY A 115 -17.12 -8.54 -28.05
C GLY A 115 -16.98 -7.84 -26.69
N LEU A 116 -17.31 -8.49 -25.57
CA LEU A 116 -17.36 -7.83 -24.26
C LEU A 116 -16.06 -7.90 -23.42
N TRP A 117 -14.96 -8.44 -23.96
CA TRP A 117 -13.81 -8.90 -23.15
C TRP A 117 -12.51 -8.11 -23.34
N GLN A 118 -12.57 -6.78 -23.50
CA GLN A 118 -11.34 -5.97 -23.63
C GLN A 118 -10.63 -5.64 -22.30
N ALA A 119 -11.11 -6.10 -21.13
CA ALA A 119 -10.56 -5.70 -19.82
C ALA A 119 -10.02 -6.84 -18.94
N LEU A 120 -9.72 -8.04 -19.48
CA LEU A 120 -9.14 -9.14 -18.69
C LEU A 120 -7.81 -9.62 -19.31
N SER A 121 -6.76 -8.82 -19.13
CA SER A 121 -5.42 -9.09 -19.68
C SER A 121 -4.48 -9.85 -18.76
N GLU A 122 -4.84 -10.13 -17.49
CA GLU A 122 -3.82 -10.53 -16.52
C GLU A 122 -3.61 -12.04 -16.34
N TYR A 123 -4.59 -12.92 -16.56
CA TYR A 123 -4.36 -14.37 -16.51
C TYR A 123 -5.28 -15.12 -17.49
N LYS A 124 -4.74 -15.56 -18.64
CA LYS A 124 -5.42 -16.47 -19.57
C LYS A 124 -4.92 -17.90 -19.34
N PHE A 125 -5.78 -18.78 -18.84
CA PHE A 125 -5.56 -20.23 -18.91
C PHE A 125 -6.28 -20.75 -20.15
N ALA A 126 -5.52 -21.05 -21.20
CA ALA A 126 -6.04 -21.62 -22.44
C ALA A 126 -5.45 -23.01 -22.65
N GLY A 127 -6.09 -24.03 -22.07
CA GLY A 127 -5.79 -25.45 -22.28
C GLY A 127 -7.08 -26.26 -22.22
N VAL A 128 -7.68 -26.53 -23.39
CA VAL A 128 -8.97 -27.21 -23.55
C VAL A 128 -8.73 -28.72 -23.73
N VAL A 129 -9.47 -29.56 -23.01
CA VAL A 129 -9.67 -30.98 -23.35
C VAL A 129 -11.19 -31.22 -23.47
N GLY A 130 -11.74 -31.14 -24.69
CA GLY A 130 -13.19 -31.22 -24.95
C GLY A 130 -13.89 -29.86 -24.85
N ASP A 131 -14.93 -29.65 -25.65
CA ASP A 131 -15.49 -28.36 -26.12
C ASP A 131 -16.05 -27.35 -25.06
N GLY A 132 -15.62 -27.37 -23.80
CA GLY A 132 -15.99 -26.41 -22.75
C GLY A 132 -15.01 -25.24 -22.62
N VAL A 133 -15.51 -24.02 -22.46
CA VAL A 133 -14.71 -22.82 -22.18
C VAL A 133 -14.53 -22.68 -20.66
N LEU A 134 -13.28 -22.51 -20.22
CA LEU A 134 -12.95 -22.23 -18.83
C LEU A 134 -13.07 -20.73 -18.55
N HIS A 135 -13.87 -20.36 -17.55
CA HIS A 135 -13.92 -19.00 -17.04
C HIS A 135 -13.19 -18.91 -15.70
N PHE A 136 -12.02 -18.27 -15.70
CA PHE A 136 -11.37 -17.76 -14.50
C PHE A 136 -11.58 -16.25 -14.48
N ILE A 137 -12.38 -15.76 -13.53
CA ILE A 137 -12.44 -14.34 -13.21
C ILE A 137 -11.69 -14.20 -11.88
N PRO A 138 -10.45 -13.68 -11.87
CA PRO A 138 -9.83 -13.29 -10.61
C PRO A 138 -10.70 -12.18 -10.04
N ASN A 139 -11.44 -12.52 -9.00
CA ASN A 139 -12.30 -11.56 -8.38
C ASN A 139 -11.43 -10.68 -7.49
N GLN A 140 -11.29 -9.39 -7.81
CA GLN A 140 -10.57 -8.42 -6.98
C GLN A 140 -11.37 -8.02 -5.71
N ILE A 141 -12.27 -8.91 -5.29
CA ILE A 141 -13.10 -8.78 -4.11
C ILE A 141 -12.48 -9.65 -3.04
N LEU A 142 -12.34 -9.12 -1.83
CA LEU A 142 -12.02 -9.90 -0.64
C LEU A 142 -13.06 -11.00 -0.46
N HIS A 143 -12.77 -12.19 -0.98
CA HIS A 143 -13.41 -13.41 -0.57
C HIS A 143 -12.41 -14.16 0.27
N GLU A 144 -12.78 -14.45 1.50
CA GLU A 144 -12.10 -15.49 2.25
C GLU A 144 -12.31 -16.89 1.61
N THR A 145 -13.14 -17.03 0.56
CA THR A 145 -13.50 -18.32 -0.04
C THR A 145 -13.10 -18.42 -1.52
N ALA A 146 -12.59 -19.58 -1.95
CA ALA A 146 -12.44 -19.99 -3.35
C ALA A 146 -13.40 -21.15 -3.67
N ILE A 147 -13.93 -21.22 -4.90
CA ILE A 147 -14.93 -22.24 -5.29
C ILE A 147 -14.53 -22.95 -6.60
N VAL A 148 -14.61 -24.28 -6.60
CA VAL A 148 -14.43 -25.15 -7.76
C VAL A 148 -15.71 -25.94 -8.03
N LEU A 149 -16.29 -25.82 -9.22
CA LEU A 149 -17.46 -26.59 -9.67
C LEU A 149 -17.15 -27.33 -10.97
N ALA A 150 -17.30 -28.65 -11.04
CA ALA A 150 -17.06 -29.42 -12.27
C ALA A 150 -17.77 -30.77 -12.28
N GLY A 151 -17.91 -31.42 -13.45
CA GLY A 151 -18.19 -32.85 -13.50
C GLY A 151 -16.98 -33.63 -12.96
N GLU A 152 -15.88 -33.64 -13.71
CA GLU A 152 -14.60 -34.19 -13.25
C GLU A 152 -13.56 -33.08 -13.06
N TRP A 153 -12.96 -32.96 -11.88
CA TRP A 153 -11.79 -32.09 -11.65
C TRP A 153 -10.49 -32.88 -11.82
N ASP A 154 -9.81 -32.68 -12.96
CA ASP A 154 -8.56 -33.33 -13.32
C ASP A 154 -7.35 -32.49 -12.90
N ILE A 155 -6.65 -32.95 -11.87
CA ILE A 155 -5.44 -32.34 -11.32
C ILE A 155 -4.19 -33.23 -11.50
N ARG A 156 -4.23 -34.20 -12.42
CA ARG A 156 -3.09 -35.11 -12.67
C ARG A 156 -1.81 -34.31 -12.96
N GLY A 157 -0.73 -34.61 -12.23
CA GLY A 157 0.56 -33.92 -12.36
C GLY A 157 0.60 -32.48 -11.83
N GLN A 158 -0.35 -32.07 -10.97
CA GLN A 158 -0.46 -30.69 -10.49
C GLN A 158 -0.33 -30.56 -8.97
N ASP A 159 0.40 -29.54 -8.54
CA ASP A 159 0.36 -29.03 -7.16
C ASP A 159 -0.59 -27.83 -7.13
N VAL A 160 -1.80 -28.04 -6.61
CA VAL A 160 -2.80 -26.99 -6.44
C VAL A 160 -2.50 -26.27 -5.13
N ILE A 161 -2.13 -24.99 -5.20
CA ILE A 161 -1.73 -24.20 -4.03
C ILE A 161 -2.87 -23.26 -3.67
N ILE A 162 -3.40 -23.34 -2.45
CA ILE A 162 -4.37 -22.39 -1.91
C ILE A 162 -3.60 -21.17 -1.39
N ALA A 163 -3.92 -19.96 -1.87
CA ALA A 163 -3.21 -18.75 -1.47
C ALA A 163 -3.43 -18.42 0.02
N ASP A 164 -2.51 -17.66 0.63
CA ASP A 164 -2.58 -17.29 2.06
C ASP A 164 -3.77 -16.38 2.40
N GLU A 165 -4.33 -15.68 1.40
CA GLU A 165 -5.56 -14.91 1.54
C GLU A 165 -6.86 -15.74 1.52
N VAL A 166 -6.81 -17.03 1.15
CA VAL A 166 -8.00 -17.91 1.14
C VAL A 166 -8.15 -18.55 2.51
N ARG A 167 -9.28 -18.32 3.16
CA ARG A 167 -9.69 -19.01 4.40
C ARG A 167 -10.41 -20.33 4.13
N GLU A 168 -11.21 -20.41 3.06
CA GLU A 168 -12.00 -21.60 2.71
C GLU A 168 -11.89 -21.94 1.22
N LEU A 169 -11.59 -23.18 0.88
CA LEU A 169 -11.76 -23.72 -0.46
C LEU A 169 -12.99 -24.65 -0.47
N LYS A 170 -13.99 -24.33 -1.28
CA LYS A 170 -15.17 -25.18 -1.50
C LYS A 170 -15.12 -25.84 -2.87
N VAL A 171 -15.13 -27.16 -2.89
CA VAL A 171 -15.08 -27.96 -4.13
C VAL A 171 -16.38 -28.74 -4.24
N VAL A 172 -17.12 -28.59 -5.33
CA VAL A 172 -18.34 -29.36 -5.62
C VAL A 172 -18.18 -30.02 -6.98
N VAL A 173 -17.86 -31.31 -6.97
CA VAL A 173 -17.53 -32.07 -8.19
C VAL A 173 -18.15 -33.46 -8.18
N GLU A 174 -18.40 -34.03 -9.35
CA GLU A 174 -18.81 -35.43 -9.44
C GLU A 174 -17.64 -36.34 -9.06
N SER A 175 -16.44 -36.07 -9.58
CA SER A 175 -15.22 -36.84 -9.28
C SER A 175 -13.95 -36.00 -9.40
N ILE A 176 -12.84 -36.51 -8.84
CA ILE A 176 -11.50 -35.92 -8.97
C ILE A 176 -10.57 -36.93 -9.65
N ALA A 177 -9.92 -36.53 -10.75
CA ALA A 177 -8.87 -37.30 -11.38
C ALA A 177 -7.49 -36.80 -10.93
N TYR A 178 -6.68 -37.67 -10.36
CA TYR A 178 -5.36 -37.34 -9.81
C TYR A 178 -4.35 -38.48 -10.03
N ASP A 179 -3.05 -38.20 -9.87
CA ASP A 179 -1.97 -39.18 -9.94
C ASP A 179 -0.96 -38.97 -8.81
N SER A 180 0.16 -39.71 -8.83
CA SER A 180 1.17 -39.63 -7.77
C SER A 180 1.92 -38.29 -7.68
N ALA A 181 1.79 -37.43 -8.69
CA ALA A 181 2.38 -36.09 -8.69
C ALA A 181 1.34 -35.01 -8.34
N SER A 182 0.06 -35.38 -8.19
CA SER A 182 -0.99 -34.48 -7.75
C SER A 182 -0.92 -34.23 -6.24
N ARG A 183 -1.11 -32.98 -5.80
CA ARG A 183 -1.36 -32.64 -4.40
C ARG A 183 -2.15 -31.33 -4.28
N ILE A 184 -2.85 -31.15 -3.17
CA ILE A 184 -3.45 -29.87 -2.78
C ILE A 184 -2.69 -29.38 -1.55
N SER A 185 -2.11 -28.19 -1.62
CA SER A 185 -1.35 -27.56 -0.54
C SER A 185 -1.81 -26.13 -0.33
N TRP A 186 -1.24 -25.41 0.64
CA TRP A 186 -1.48 -23.98 0.82
C TRP A 186 -0.18 -23.19 0.92
N GLN A 187 -0.25 -21.92 0.57
CA GLN A 187 0.87 -21.00 0.57
C GLN A 187 1.14 -20.54 2.00
N MET A 188 2.22 -21.05 2.60
CA MET A 188 2.68 -20.55 3.90
C MET A 188 3.38 -19.19 3.73
N PRO A 189 2.95 -18.13 4.41
CA PRO A 189 3.66 -16.85 4.38
C PRO A 189 5.11 -16.99 4.87
N THR A 190 6.01 -16.13 4.42
CA THR A 190 7.38 -16.10 4.97
C THR A 190 7.39 -15.28 6.26
N LEU A 191 7.92 -15.85 7.35
CA LEU A 191 8.08 -15.12 8.61
C LEU A 191 9.30 -14.18 8.56
N PRO A 192 9.18 -12.92 9.01
CA PRO A 192 10.33 -12.04 9.12
C PRO A 192 11.36 -12.59 10.12
N PRO A 193 12.66 -12.44 9.84
CA PRO A 193 13.72 -12.86 10.75
C PRO A 193 13.73 -11.99 12.02
N ALA A 194 14.05 -12.60 13.15
CA ALA A 194 14.18 -11.87 14.41
C ALA A 194 15.35 -10.86 14.34
N PRO A 195 15.16 -9.60 14.79
CA PRO A 195 16.16 -8.55 14.73
C PRO A 195 17.31 -8.82 15.70
N HIS A 196 18.55 -8.56 15.32
CA HIS A 196 19.70 -8.69 16.22
C HIS A 196 19.82 -7.48 17.18
N TYR A 197 20.38 -7.69 18.38
CA TYR A 197 20.69 -6.57 19.28
C TYR A 197 21.75 -5.63 18.70
N ALA A 198 21.47 -4.32 18.76
CA ALA A 198 22.40 -3.24 18.46
C ALA A 198 22.41 -2.22 19.61
N PRO A 199 23.59 -1.74 20.07
CA PRO A 199 24.94 -2.12 19.62
C PRO A 199 25.33 -3.52 20.08
N SER A 200 26.24 -4.19 19.37
CA SER A 200 26.89 -5.42 19.83
C SER A 200 28.37 -5.35 19.46
N PRO A 201 29.32 -5.61 20.40
CA PRO A 201 29.13 -6.08 21.78
C PRO A 201 28.65 -5.01 22.77
N ALA A 202 28.27 -5.43 23.98
CA ALA A 202 27.91 -4.55 25.09
C ALA A 202 29.08 -3.63 25.50
N PRO A 203 28.83 -2.52 26.24
CA PRO A 203 29.86 -1.56 26.59
C PRO A 203 31.06 -2.20 27.30
N SER A 204 32.26 -1.87 26.81
CA SER A 204 33.50 -2.33 27.42
C SER A 204 33.75 -1.62 28.76
N GLY A 205 34.47 -2.28 29.66
CA GLY A 205 34.90 -1.70 30.93
C GLY A 205 35.86 -0.53 30.73
N GLY A 206 35.75 0.49 31.59
CA GLY A 206 36.65 1.63 31.60
C GLY A 206 38.11 1.25 31.81
N LYS A 207 39.00 1.87 31.02
CA LYS A 207 40.45 1.74 31.17
C LYS A 207 40.97 2.69 32.25
N LEU A 208 42.15 2.41 32.83
CA LEU A 208 42.89 3.26 33.78
C LEU A 208 42.43 3.25 35.25
N HIS A 209 41.58 2.29 35.61
CA HIS A 209 41.30 1.98 37.01
C HIS A 209 42.31 0.93 37.55
N ALA A 210 42.59 0.96 38.85
CA ALA A 210 43.38 -0.06 39.52
C ALA A 210 42.47 -0.70 40.59
N PRO A 211 41.79 -1.82 40.29
CA PRO A 211 41.82 -2.64 39.05
C PRO A 211 40.97 -2.08 37.90
N GLY A 212 41.17 -2.58 36.66
CA GLY A 212 40.36 -2.26 35.49
C GLY A 212 38.89 -2.65 35.69
N MET A 213 37.95 -1.90 35.10
CA MET A 213 36.52 -2.16 35.28
C MET A 213 36.06 -3.37 34.45
N ASP A 214 35.11 -4.14 34.97
CA ASP A 214 34.50 -5.24 34.23
C ASP A 214 33.72 -4.74 33.00
N GLY A 215 33.68 -5.57 31.96
CA GLY A 215 32.83 -5.35 30.79
C GLY A 215 31.36 -5.57 31.14
N SER A 216 30.47 -4.84 30.47
CA SER A 216 29.03 -5.00 30.69
C SER A 216 28.56 -6.35 30.15
N ASN A 217 27.60 -6.98 30.83
CA ASN A 217 26.95 -8.16 30.29
C ASN A 217 26.12 -7.79 29.05
N GLY A 218 26.08 -8.70 28.08
CA GLY A 218 25.13 -8.64 26.99
C GLY A 218 23.70 -8.82 27.49
N VAL A 219 22.78 -8.10 26.87
CA VAL A 219 21.34 -8.22 27.10
C VAL A 219 20.81 -9.50 26.45
N ASP A 220 19.92 -10.19 27.18
CA ASP A 220 19.22 -11.39 26.72
C ASP A 220 18.21 -11.04 25.62
N GLY A 221 18.07 -11.90 24.60
CA GLY A 221 17.03 -11.80 23.57
C GLY A 221 15.64 -11.76 24.20
N ASP A 222 14.66 -11.25 23.45
CA ASP A 222 13.32 -11.13 24.02
C ASP A 222 12.74 -12.53 24.27
N GLN A 223 12.21 -12.72 25.46
CA GLN A 223 11.58 -13.97 25.85
C GLN A 223 10.08 -14.00 25.47
N ASP A 224 9.53 -12.83 25.13
CA ASP A 224 8.22 -12.65 24.52
C ASP A 224 8.39 -12.70 22.99
N PRO A 225 7.91 -13.75 22.31
CA PRO A 225 8.10 -13.91 20.88
C PRO A 225 7.32 -12.82 20.13
N ALA A 226 8.03 -11.90 19.49
CA ALA A 226 7.43 -10.87 18.65
C ALA A 226 8.48 -10.38 17.67
N HIS A 227 8.16 -10.30 16.39
CA HIS A 227 9.13 -9.99 15.33
C HIS A 227 9.87 -8.64 15.50
N TYR A 228 9.29 -7.67 16.21
CA TYR A 228 9.90 -6.35 16.46
C TYR A 228 10.73 -6.30 17.74
N LYS A 229 10.66 -7.36 18.53
CA LYS A 229 11.49 -7.63 19.70
C LYS A 229 12.45 -8.75 19.30
N ASN A 230 13.61 -8.90 19.94
CA ASN A 230 14.61 -9.90 19.56
C ASN A 230 14.20 -11.35 19.93
N GLY A 231 12.91 -11.69 19.78
CA GLY A 231 12.30 -13.00 19.91
C GLY A 231 11.75 -13.47 18.56
N GLY A 232 11.34 -14.72 18.47
CA GLY A 232 10.90 -15.34 17.23
C GLY A 232 9.50 -14.87 16.84
N THR A 233 9.27 -14.77 15.54
CA THR A 233 7.96 -14.38 15.03
C THR A 233 6.97 -15.54 15.19
N HIS A 234 5.85 -15.32 15.90
CA HIS A 234 4.74 -16.27 15.88
C HIS A 234 4.27 -16.52 14.44
N ALA A 235 3.80 -17.74 14.16
CA ALA A 235 3.06 -17.99 12.93
C ALA A 235 1.94 -16.95 12.76
N ILE A 236 1.82 -16.40 11.55
CA ILE A 236 0.96 -15.25 11.26
C ILE A 236 -0.33 -15.66 10.55
N ALA A 237 -0.39 -16.87 10.00
CA ALA A 237 -1.55 -17.37 9.28
C ALA A 237 -1.97 -18.74 9.79
N THR A 238 -3.29 -18.93 9.86
CA THR A 238 -3.93 -20.24 10.03
C THR A 238 -4.10 -20.88 8.66
N ALA A 239 -3.83 -22.18 8.55
CA ALA A 239 -4.06 -22.91 7.31
C ALA A 239 -5.56 -22.92 6.93
N PRO A 240 -5.91 -23.00 5.64
CA PRO A 240 -7.29 -22.88 5.17
C PRO A 240 -8.16 -24.07 5.55
N ILE A 241 -9.47 -23.85 5.47
CA ILE A 241 -10.53 -24.85 5.55
C ILE A 241 -10.82 -25.37 4.14
N ILE A 242 -11.00 -26.67 3.95
CA ILE A 242 -11.48 -27.24 2.69
C ILE A 242 -12.79 -27.98 2.90
N THR A 243 -13.81 -27.61 2.11
CA THR A 243 -15.11 -28.30 2.07
C THR A 243 -15.24 -29.01 0.72
N LEU A 244 -15.18 -30.34 0.73
CA LEU A 244 -15.21 -31.20 -0.46
C LEU A 244 -16.58 -31.88 -0.59
N TRP A 245 -17.36 -31.51 -1.60
CA TRP A 245 -18.59 -32.20 -2.03
C TRP A 245 -18.27 -33.05 -3.26
N ILE A 246 -18.01 -34.34 -3.06
CA ILE A 246 -17.55 -35.26 -4.11
C ILE A 246 -18.52 -36.42 -4.23
N LEU A 247 -19.19 -36.55 -5.37
CA LEU A 247 -20.20 -37.61 -5.54
C LEU A 247 -19.56 -39.01 -5.60
N ASP A 248 -18.47 -39.14 -6.36
CA ASP A 248 -17.69 -40.36 -6.56
C ASP A 248 -16.21 -40.12 -6.21
N ALA A 249 -15.83 -40.56 -5.00
CA ALA A 249 -14.45 -40.64 -4.54
C ALA A 249 -13.97 -42.10 -4.43
N THR A 250 -14.56 -43.03 -5.20
CA THR A 250 -14.17 -44.45 -5.16
C THR A 250 -12.74 -44.72 -5.64
N ASN A 251 -12.19 -43.82 -6.46
CA ASN A 251 -10.79 -43.83 -6.87
C ASN A 251 -9.84 -43.20 -5.85
N GLY A 252 -10.35 -42.78 -4.68
CA GLY A 252 -9.63 -42.07 -3.64
C GLY A 252 -9.64 -40.56 -3.80
N LEU A 253 -8.79 -39.88 -3.04
CA LEU A 253 -8.57 -38.43 -3.09
C LEU A 253 -7.08 -38.12 -3.25
N PRO A 254 -6.72 -36.98 -3.88
CA PRO A 254 -5.34 -36.52 -3.92
C PRO A 254 -4.81 -36.27 -2.49
N PRO A 255 -3.48 -36.37 -2.28
CA PRO A 255 -2.85 -35.90 -1.06
C PRO A 255 -3.21 -34.43 -0.77
N VAL A 256 -3.62 -34.14 0.46
CA VAL A 256 -3.94 -32.80 0.94
C VAL A 256 -2.98 -32.43 2.08
N ASP A 257 -2.27 -31.32 1.95
CA ASP A 257 -1.35 -30.78 2.96
C ASP A 257 -1.82 -29.40 3.43
N LEU A 258 -2.37 -29.39 4.64
CA LEU A 258 -2.85 -28.21 5.37
C LEU A 258 -2.17 -28.10 6.73
N GLY A 259 -0.90 -28.54 6.82
CA GLY A 259 -0.10 -28.37 8.02
C GLY A 259 -0.01 -26.89 8.42
N GLY A 260 -0.03 -26.61 9.72
CA GLY A 260 0.14 -25.26 10.24
C GLY A 260 1.54 -24.71 9.99
N GLN A 261 1.66 -23.39 9.85
CA GLN A 261 2.94 -22.72 9.64
C GLN A 261 3.86 -22.88 10.87
N ASP A 262 5.13 -23.26 10.69
CA ASP A 262 6.10 -23.29 11.78
C ASP A 262 6.42 -21.87 12.29
N GLY A 263 6.71 -21.75 13.59
CA GLY A 263 7.13 -20.48 14.20
C GLY A 263 8.54 -20.06 13.78
N GLY A 264 8.81 -18.77 13.82
CA GLY A 264 10.11 -18.20 13.45
C GLY A 264 11.18 -18.41 14.54
N THR A 265 12.44 -18.56 14.13
CA THR A 265 13.57 -18.69 15.06
C THR A 265 13.71 -17.45 15.96
N GLY A 266 14.01 -17.67 17.22
CA GLY A 266 14.30 -16.63 18.20
C GLY A 266 15.52 -15.78 17.82
N GLY A 267 15.56 -14.56 18.30
CA GLY A 267 16.63 -13.64 17.97
C GLY A 267 17.91 -13.86 18.81
N ARG A 268 19.06 -13.42 18.31
CA ARG A 268 20.37 -13.69 18.94
C ARG A 268 20.60 -12.80 20.17
N GLY A 269 21.07 -13.37 21.28
CA GLY A 269 21.49 -12.59 22.47
C GLY A 269 22.67 -11.65 22.19
N GLN A 270 22.77 -10.52 22.91
CA GLN A 270 23.85 -9.55 22.69
C GLN A 270 25.20 -10.10 23.18
N ASP A 271 26.28 -9.85 22.44
CA ASP A 271 27.63 -10.19 22.89
C ASP A 271 28.04 -9.39 24.13
N GLY A 272 28.77 -10.02 25.06
CA GLY A 272 29.29 -9.37 26.27
C GLY A 272 30.41 -8.37 25.97
N GLY A 273 30.49 -7.32 26.78
CA GLY A 273 31.51 -6.27 26.66
C GLY A 273 32.88 -6.74 27.12
N ARG A 274 33.95 -6.24 26.51
CA ARG A 274 35.32 -6.55 26.94
C ARG A 274 35.64 -5.88 28.29
N GLY A 275 36.39 -6.55 29.15
CA GLY A 275 36.91 -5.95 30.39
C GLY A 275 37.95 -4.85 30.14
N GLY A 276 37.96 -3.84 31.00
CA GLY A 276 38.87 -2.70 30.93
C GLY A 276 40.31 -3.08 31.31
N ASP A 277 41.29 -2.48 30.65
CA ASP A 277 42.70 -2.73 30.95
C ASP A 277 43.07 -2.07 32.30
N GLY A 278 43.87 -2.78 33.10
CA GLY A 278 44.35 -2.29 34.40
C GLY A 278 45.37 -1.15 34.23
N ARG A 279 45.41 -0.25 35.22
CA ARG A 279 46.35 0.88 35.20
C ARG A 279 47.80 0.44 35.39
N GLU A 280 48.73 1.11 34.72
CA GLU A 280 50.16 0.98 35.02
C GLU A 280 50.48 1.33 36.49
N GLY A 281 51.42 0.57 37.07
CA GLY A 281 51.90 0.83 38.42
C GLY A 281 52.64 2.16 38.57
N LEU A 282 52.71 2.68 39.80
CA LEU A 282 53.44 3.92 40.05
C LEU A 282 54.92 3.78 39.69
N ARG A 283 55.50 4.83 39.11
CA ARG A 283 56.94 4.89 38.87
C ARG A 283 57.74 4.70 40.18
N ALA A 284 58.90 4.04 40.07
CA ALA A 284 59.88 4.05 41.14
C ALA A 284 60.33 5.49 41.46
N ASP A 285 60.66 5.72 42.73
CA ASP A 285 61.12 7.02 43.23
C ASP A 285 62.45 6.81 43.97
N GLY A 286 63.47 7.53 43.55
CA GLY A 286 64.83 7.43 44.03
C GLY A 286 65.31 8.77 44.58
N THR A 287 66.32 8.73 45.46
CA THR A 287 67.07 9.92 45.84
C THR A 287 68.48 9.78 45.33
N PHE A 288 69.06 10.88 44.81
CA PHE A 288 70.37 10.92 44.14
C PHE A 288 71.53 10.30 44.95
N PHE A 289 71.39 10.12 46.26
CA PHE A 289 72.42 9.51 47.12
C PHE A 289 71.92 8.34 48.02
N GLY A 290 70.65 7.92 47.92
CA GLY A 290 70.02 7.04 48.94
C GLY A 290 69.57 5.65 48.46
N GLY A 291 69.75 5.32 47.19
CA GLY A 291 69.16 4.10 46.60
C GLY A 291 67.65 4.24 46.35
N CYS A 292 67.01 3.16 45.92
CA CYS A 292 65.59 3.15 45.57
C CYS A 292 64.71 3.37 46.82
N CYS A 293 64.13 4.57 46.98
CA CYS A 293 63.29 4.91 48.14
C CYS A 293 61.91 4.22 48.06
N ARG A 294 61.40 4.07 46.84
CA ARG A 294 60.20 3.30 46.54
C ARG A 294 60.43 2.55 45.23
N GLY A 295 60.41 1.21 45.27
CA GLY A 295 60.43 0.38 44.07
C GLY A 295 59.21 0.62 43.18
N VAL A 296 59.24 0.10 41.95
CA VAL A 296 58.12 0.25 41.01
C VAL A 296 56.82 -0.30 41.59
N GLY A 297 55.71 0.42 41.39
CA GLY A 297 54.40 0.02 41.84
C GLY A 297 53.84 -1.17 41.04
N HIS A 298 52.89 -1.89 41.65
CA HIS A 298 52.16 -2.94 40.96
C HIS A 298 51.20 -2.35 39.93
N GLY A 299 51.14 -2.97 38.76
CA GLY A 299 50.06 -2.70 37.80
C GLY A 299 48.73 -3.18 38.37
N GLY A 300 47.64 -2.50 38.03
CA GLY A 300 46.30 -2.94 38.35
C GLY A 300 45.91 -4.14 37.50
N ASP A 301 45.10 -5.05 38.04
CA ASP A 301 44.56 -6.18 37.27
C ASP A 301 43.61 -5.69 36.17
N GLY A 302 43.45 -6.47 35.11
CA GLY A 302 42.44 -6.23 34.08
C GLY A 302 41.04 -6.61 34.59
N GLY A 303 40.02 -5.86 34.17
CA GLY A 303 38.63 -6.20 34.45
C GLY A 303 38.18 -7.46 33.71
N ARG A 304 37.19 -8.17 34.25
CA ARG A 304 36.61 -9.37 33.61
C ARG A 304 35.78 -8.97 32.39
N GLY A 305 35.70 -9.85 31.41
CA GLY A 305 34.75 -9.69 30.31
C GLY A 305 33.31 -9.94 30.77
N GLY A 306 32.36 -9.23 30.18
CA GLY A 306 30.94 -9.41 30.42
C GLY A 306 30.41 -10.74 29.86
N ARG A 307 29.38 -11.28 30.48
CA ARG A 307 28.64 -12.46 30.00
C ARG A 307 27.95 -12.15 28.66
N GLY A 308 27.88 -13.11 27.74
CA GLY A 308 27.01 -13.01 26.56
C GLY A 308 25.53 -13.21 26.94
N GLY A 309 24.62 -12.47 26.33
CA GLY A 309 23.17 -12.59 26.60
C GLY A 309 22.59 -13.93 26.15
N LYS A 310 21.53 -14.40 26.80
CA LYS A 310 20.70 -15.53 26.35
C LYS A 310 20.06 -15.19 25.00
N GLY A 311 19.82 -16.17 24.13
CA GLY A 311 18.98 -15.96 22.93
C GLY A 311 17.51 -15.73 23.26
N GLY A 312 16.76 -15.13 22.33
CA GLY A 312 15.33 -14.91 22.47
C GLY A 312 14.53 -16.20 22.28
N THR A 313 13.31 -16.26 22.81
CA THR A 313 12.42 -17.41 22.63
C THR A 313 12.00 -17.53 21.17
N GLY A 314 11.87 -18.75 20.63
CA GLY A 314 11.30 -18.98 19.30
C GLY A 314 9.80 -18.62 19.23
N GLY A 315 9.31 -18.32 18.04
CA GLY A 315 7.89 -18.04 17.80
C GLY A 315 7.04 -19.30 17.92
N SER A 316 5.77 -19.18 18.29
CA SER A 316 4.87 -20.35 18.29
C SER A 316 4.48 -20.77 16.87
N GLY A 317 4.21 -22.06 16.68
CA GLY A 317 3.61 -22.57 15.45
C GLY A 317 2.16 -22.13 15.27
N GLY A 318 1.65 -22.27 14.04
CA GLY A 318 0.31 -21.92 13.61
C GLY A 318 -0.66 -23.09 13.70
N GLN A 319 -1.95 -22.78 13.65
CA GLN A 319 -2.99 -23.80 13.60
C GLN A 319 -3.04 -24.43 12.20
N GLY A 320 -3.13 -25.76 12.15
CA GLY A 320 -3.37 -26.50 10.90
C GLY A 320 -4.80 -26.35 10.39
N GLY A 321 -5.04 -26.76 9.15
CA GLY A 321 -6.31 -26.53 8.47
C GLY A 321 -7.41 -27.47 8.94
N ALA A 322 -8.57 -27.37 8.30
CA ALA A 322 -9.68 -28.29 8.53
C ALA A 322 -10.24 -28.81 7.22
N VAL A 323 -10.72 -30.06 7.19
CA VAL A 323 -11.30 -30.67 5.99
C VAL A 323 -12.64 -31.32 6.32
N THR A 324 -13.68 -30.92 5.61
CA THR A 324 -14.98 -31.59 5.60
C THR A 324 -15.18 -32.28 4.26
N LEU A 325 -15.19 -33.61 4.26
CA LEU A 325 -15.48 -34.44 3.10
C LEU A 325 -16.95 -34.91 3.15
N LEU A 326 -17.72 -34.50 2.15
CA LEU A 326 -19.08 -34.94 1.91
C LEU A 326 -19.09 -35.84 0.67
N THR A 327 -19.33 -37.14 0.85
CA THR A 327 -19.30 -38.11 -0.25
C THR A 327 -20.28 -39.28 -0.06
N THR A 328 -20.45 -40.12 -1.08
CA THR A 328 -21.41 -41.23 -1.06
C THR A 328 -20.97 -42.37 -0.14
N PRO A 329 -21.91 -43.16 0.43
CA PRO A 329 -21.60 -44.36 1.21
C PRO A 329 -20.60 -45.32 0.53
N GLU A 330 -20.72 -45.49 -0.78
CA GLU A 330 -19.84 -46.31 -1.61
C GLU A 330 -18.41 -45.76 -1.63
N SER A 331 -18.27 -44.44 -1.77
CA SER A 331 -16.97 -43.75 -1.72
C SER A 331 -16.33 -43.84 -0.34
N ILE A 332 -17.13 -43.70 0.73
CA ILE A 332 -16.64 -43.89 2.11
C ILE A 332 -16.10 -45.31 2.30
N ALA A 333 -16.81 -46.33 1.80
CA ALA A 333 -16.34 -47.72 1.87
C ALA A 333 -15.02 -47.93 1.08
N ALA A 334 -14.89 -47.30 -0.09
CA ALA A 334 -13.65 -47.34 -0.87
C ALA A 334 -12.49 -46.67 -0.11
N LEU A 335 -12.70 -45.48 0.45
CA LEU A 335 -11.72 -44.75 1.25
C LEU A 335 -11.29 -45.53 2.50
N ALA A 336 -12.21 -46.23 3.17
CA ALA A 336 -11.90 -47.09 4.32
C ALA A 336 -10.97 -48.25 3.96
N SER A 337 -11.06 -48.75 2.72
CA SER A 337 -10.20 -49.82 2.19
C SER A 337 -8.90 -49.32 1.55
N GLY A 338 -8.83 -48.03 1.25
CA GLY A 338 -7.70 -47.38 0.59
C GLY A 338 -6.81 -46.59 1.55
N SER A 339 -5.82 -45.88 0.98
CA SER A 339 -4.98 -44.94 1.72
C SER A 339 -5.41 -43.51 1.39
N LEU A 340 -5.88 -42.77 2.38
CA LEU A 340 -6.12 -41.33 2.30
C LEU A 340 -4.93 -40.60 2.94
N THR A 341 -4.32 -39.65 2.22
CA THR A 341 -3.24 -38.82 2.74
C THR A 341 -3.76 -37.41 2.95
N LEU A 342 -3.91 -37.03 4.22
CA LEU A 342 -4.35 -35.71 4.64
C LEU A 342 -3.49 -35.29 5.84
N ASP A 343 -2.83 -34.14 5.76
CA ASP A 343 -2.09 -33.52 6.85
C ASP A 343 -2.82 -32.24 7.27
N VAL A 344 -3.25 -32.19 8.53
CA VAL A 344 -3.85 -31.00 9.18
C VAL A 344 -3.09 -30.65 10.46
N THR A 345 -1.90 -31.21 10.66
CA THR A 345 -1.16 -31.09 11.92
C THR A 345 -0.80 -29.63 12.23
N PRO A 346 -0.77 -29.23 13.52
CA PRO A 346 -0.35 -27.89 13.89
C PRO A 346 1.13 -27.67 13.56
N GLY A 347 1.50 -26.42 13.27
CA GLY A 347 2.88 -26.04 13.04
C GLY A 347 3.73 -26.23 14.30
N ASN A 348 5.02 -26.49 14.10
CA ASN A 348 5.98 -26.59 15.18
C ASN A 348 6.35 -25.20 15.71
N GLY A 349 6.77 -25.13 16.98
CA GLY A 349 7.40 -23.93 17.49
C GLY A 349 8.76 -23.70 16.84
N GLY A 350 9.10 -22.43 16.62
CA GLY A 350 10.41 -22.05 16.10
C GLY A 350 11.53 -22.33 17.10
N ASP A 351 12.73 -22.56 16.59
CA ASP A 351 13.91 -22.75 17.43
C ASP A 351 14.18 -21.53 18.31
N GLY A 352 14.73 -21.75 19.51
CA GLY A 352 15.24 -20.68 20.34
C GLY A 352 16.44 -19.98 19.68
N GLY A 353 16.58 -18.68 19.94
CA GLY A 353 17.65 -17.89 19.36
C GLY A 353 19.04 -18.28 19.86
N PRO A 354 20.10 -18.08 19.06
CA PRO A 354 21.45 -18.38 19.50
C PRO A 354 21.91 -17.42 20.62
N PRO A 355 22.83 -17.86 21.51
CA PRO A 355 23.38 -17.00 22.55
C PRO A 355 24.30 -15.92 22.00
N GLY A 356 24.50 -14.87 22.81
CA GLY A 356 25.61 -13.93 22.66
C GLY A 356 26.96 -14.55 23.01
N SER A 357 27.98 -14.12 22.30
CA SER A 357 29.38 -14.45 22.59
C SER A 357 29.83 -13.75 23.89
N PRO A 358 30.72 -14.38 24.68
CA PRO A 358 31.27 -13.74 25.86
C PRO A 358 32.24 -12.61 25.53
N GLY A 359 32.30 -11.59 26.38
CA GLY A 359 33.31 -10.55 26.32
C GLY A 359 34.68 -11.06 26.74
N SER A 360 35.75 -10.62 26.10
CA SER A 360 37.12 -10.95 26.51
C SER A 360 37.49 -10.20 27.82
N GLY A 361 38.41 -10.74 28.62
CA GLY A 361 38.98 -9.99 29.74
C GLY A 361 39.85 -8.81 29.30
N GLY A 362 40.05 -7.85 30.21
CA GLY A 362 41.00 -6.75 30.07
C GLY A 362 42.43 -7.20 30.34
N ASN A 363 43.41 -6.52 29.75
CA ASN A 363 44.80 -6.80 30.03
C ASN A 363 45.17 -6.27 31.42
N GLY A 364 45.99 -7.00 32.17
CA GLY A 364 46.63 -6.48 33.38
C GLY A 364 47.58 -5.34 33.04
N GLY A 365 47.56 -4.30 33.87
CA GLY A 365 48.41 -3.13 33.74
C GLY A 365 49.89 -3.49 33.93
N PRO A 366 50.81 -2.86 33.18
CA PRO A 366 52.24 -3.06 33.39
C PRO A 366 52.65 -2.65 34.80
N ALA A 367 53.71 -3.27 35.32
CA ALA A 367 54.41 -2.75 36.50
C ALA A 367 54.90 -1.32 36.21
N GLY A 368 55.06 -0.49 37.24
CA GLY A 368 55.64 0.84 37.05
C GLY A 368 57.05 0.81 36.46
N THR A 369 57.52 1.92 35.88
CA THR A 369 58.85 1.99 35.25
C THR A 369 59.96 2.40 36.21
N ALA A 370 61.18 1.91 35.95
CA ALA A 370 62.43 2.34 36.60
C ALA A 370 63.22 3.38 35.79
N GLU A 371 62.69 3.85 34.65
CA GLU A 371 63.39 4.60 33.59
C GLU A 371 64.11 5.91 34.02
N CYS A 372 63.80 6.50 35.18
CA CYS A 372 64.50 7.71 35.66
C CYS A 372 65.51 7.45 36.78
N GLU A 373 65.62 6.23 37.30
CA GLU A 373 66.45 5.94 38.46
C GLU A 373 67.29 4.68 38.19
N PRO A 374 68.56 4.82 37.74
CA PRO A 374 69.41 3.68 37.35
C PRO A 374 69.74 2.71 38.50
N TRP A 375 69.27 3.01 39.71
CA TRP A 375 69.45 2.25 40.96
C TRP A 375 68.17 1.53 41.42
N CYS A 376 67.06 1.62 40.68
CA CYS A 376 65.85 0.84 40.93
C CYS A 376 65.77 -0.30 39.91
N ASP A 377 65.56 -1.52 40.39
CA ASP A 377 65.36 -2.68 39.52
C ASP A 377 63.97 -2.61 38.84
N GLU A 378 63.90 -3.05 37.59
CA GLU A 378 62.62 -3.39 36.98
C GLU A 378 62.02 -4.61 37.67
N HIS A 379 60.71 -4.57 37.89
CA HIS A 379 59.97 -5.68 38.50
C HIS A 379 58.81 -6.11 37.58
N PRO A 380 59.08 -6.75 36.43
CA PRO A 380 58.04 -7.18 35.50
C PRO A 380 57.05 -8.18 36.12
N GLU A 381 57.45 -8.89 37.19
CA GLU A 381 56.58 -9.77 37.98
C GLU A 381 55.47 -9.03 38.74
N ARG A 382 55.53 -7.69 38.82
CA ARG A 382 54.50 -6.83 39.44
C ARG A 382 53.43 -6.34 38.45
N ARG A 383 53.44 -6.85 37.22
CA ARG A 383 52.35 -6.64 36.26
C ARG A 383 51.06 -7.20 36.86
N GLY A 384 49.95 -6.48 36.66
CA GLY A 384 48.63 -6.98 37.04
C GLY A 384 48.24 -8.23 36.25
N ASP A 385 47.33 -9.02 36.81
CA ASP A 385 46.79 -10.20 36.12
C ASP A 385 45.82 -9.76 35.00
N ASN A 386 45.72 -10.58 33.95
CA ASN A 386 44.68 -10.35 32.93
C ASN A 386 43.32 -10.75 33.51
N GLY A 387 42.28 -9.98 33.19
CA GLY A 387 40.91 -10.36 33.51
C GLY A 387 40.50 -11.65 32.78
N SER A 388 39.58 -12.39 33.38
CA SER A 388 39.00 -13.58 32.75
C SER A 388 38.00 -13.21 31.65
N THR A 389 37.88 -14.03 30.60
CA THR A 389 36.76 -13.97 29.65
C THR A 389 35.44 -14.22 30.37
N GLY A 390 34.38 -13.51 29.97
CA GLY A 390 33.04 -13.72 30.50
C GLY A 390 32.46 -15.09 30.15
N PRO A 391 31.37 -15.53 30.79
CA PRO A 391 30.67 -16.76 30.41
C PRO A 391 29.83 -16.56 29.14
N VAL A 392 29.64 -17.63 28.36
CA VAL A 392 28.74 -17.64 27.18
C VAL A 392 27.28 -17.49 27.64
N GLY A 393 26.43 -16.90 26.80
CA GLY A 393 24.98 -16.95 26.98
C GLY A 393 24.41 -18.35 26.80
N SER A 394 23.14 -18.55 27.16
CA SER A 394 22.40 -19.79 26.83
C SER A 394 21.56 -19.60 25.57
N VAL A 395 21.26 -20.69 24.86
CA VAL A 395 20.27 -20.66 23.76
C VAL A 395 18.92 -20.21 24.32
N GLY A 396 18.12 -19.53 23.50
CA GLY A 396 16.72 -19.22 23.78
C GLY A 396 15.88 -20.47 23.97
N ASP A 397 14.70 -20.33 24.57
CA ASP A 397 13.76 -21.45 24.65
C ASP A 397 13.07 -21.62 23.27
N PRO A 398 12.76 -22.85 22.83
CA PRO A 398 11.95 -23.03 21.62
C PRO A 398 10.53 -22.48 21.84
N GLY A 399 9.89 -22.08 20.74
CA GLY A 399 8.47 -21.70 20.76
C GLY A 399 7.55 -22.88 21.07
N GLY A 400 6.32 -22.58 21.48
CA GLY A 400 5.28 -23.61 21.60
C GLY A 400 4.80 -24.10 20.23
N SER A 401 4.38 -25.35 20.12
CA SER A 401 3.61 -25.82 18.96
C SER A 401 2.33 -24.99 18.79
N GLY A 402 1.76 -25.01 17.58
CA GLY A 402 0.46 -24.44 17.32
C GLY A 402 -0.65 -25.05 18.17
N PRO A 403 -1.83 -24.41 18.21
CA PRO A 403 -2.98 -24.93 18.93
C PRO A 403 -3.27 -26.39 18.56
N PRO A 404 -3.69 -27.24 19.52
CA PRO A 404 -4.06 -28.61 19.21
C PRO A 404 -5.19 -28.64 18.17
N LEU A 405 -5.23 -29.73 17.39
CA LEU A 405 -6.29 -29.97 16.42
C LEU A 405 -7.66 -29.83 17.06
N ALA A 406 -8.56 -29.11 16.38
CA ALA A 406 -9.96 -29.12 16.74
C ALA A 406 -10.51 -30.55 16.58
N SER A 407 -11.45 -30.95 17.44
CA SER A 407 -12.05 -32.29 17.37
C SER A 407 -12.74 -32.57 16.03
N ASP A 408 -13.14 -31.51 15.33
CA ASP A 408 -13.77 -31.52 14.02
C ASP A 408 -12.83 -31.09 12.88
N ALA A 409 -11.51 -31.09 13.09
CA ALA A 409 -10.54 -30.72 12.07
C ALA A 409 -10.64 -31.62 10.81
N VAL A 410 -11.13 -32.86 10.95
CA VAL A 410 -11.51 -33.69 9.81
C VAL A 410 -12.91 -34.27 10.05
N GLN A 411 -13.80 -34.06 9.09
CA GLN A 411 -15.13 -34.64 9.08
C GLN A 411 -15.36 -35.42 7.79
N VAL A 412 -15.99 -36.60 7.90
CA VAL A 412 -16.48 -37.37 6.75
C VAL A 412 -17.98 -37.56 6.94
N LEU A 413 -18.77 -37.02 6.02
CA LEU A 413 -20.22 -36.98 6.10
C LEU A 413 -20.82 -37.71 4.88
N PRO A 414 -21.74 -38.66 5.08
CA PRO A 414 -22.40 -39.31 3.95
C PRO A 414 -23.39 -38.35 3.28
N ILE A 415 -23.37 -38.29 1.96
CA ILE A 415 -24.36 -37.57 1.15
C ILE A 415 -24.99 -38.46 0.07
N THR A 416 -26.17 -38.07 -0.40
CA THR A 416 -26.81 -38.66 -1.58
C THR A 416 -26.55 -37.82 -2.84
N ALA A 417 -26.82 -38.40 -4.01
CA ALA A 417 -26.76 -37.67 -5.27
C ALA A 417 -27.69 -36.45 -5.27
N GLU A 418 -28.86 -36.55 -4.67
CA GLU A 418 -29.81 -35.43 -4.57
C GLU A 418 -29.30 -34.31 -3.66
N GLN A 419 -28.59 -34.63 -2.57
CA GLN A 419 -27.97 -33.62 -1.70
C GLN A 419 -26.82 -32.91 -2.41
N TRP A 420 -26.00 -33.67 -3.14
CA TRP A 420 -24.96 -33.10 -3.99
C TRP A 420 -25.55 -32.20 -5.09
N GLU A 421 -26.60 -32.65 -5.78
CA GLU A 421 -27.30 -31.86 -6.80
C GLU A 421 -27.95 -30.61 -6.21
N HIS A 422 -28.52 -30.70 -5.00
CA HIS A 422 -29.05 -29.53 -4.30
C HIS A 422 -27.96 -28.48 -4.08
N GLU A 423 -26.79 -28.89 -3.57
CA GLU A 423 -25.66 -28.00 -3.35
C GLU A 423 -25.10 -27.43 -4.66
N PHE A 424 -25.02 -28.26 -5.71
CA PHE A 424 -24.57 -27.84 -7.04
C PHE A 424 -25.50 -26.80 -7.70
N ASN A 425 -26.81 -26.86 -7.41
CA ASN A 425 -27.83 -25.97 -7.96
C ASN A 425 -28.12 -24.73 -7.08
N GLN A 426 -27.33 -24.52 -6.03
CA GLN A 426 -27.32 -23.28 -5.27
C GLN A 426 -26.95 -22.09 -6.18
N PRO A 427 -27.50 -20.89 -5.95
CA PRO A 427 -27.04 -19.71 -6.66
C PRO A 427 -25.59 -19.42 -6.29
N HIS A 428 -24.74 -18.98 -7.21
CA HIS A 428 -23.34 -18.65 -6.93
C HIS A 428 -22.97 -17.30 -7.52
N ILE A 429 -22.59 -16.34 -6.68
CA ILE A 429 -22.06 -15.05 -7.11
C ILE A 429 -20.63 -15.28 -7.62
N LEU A 430 -20.44 -15.02 -8.91
CA LEU A 430 -19.20 -15.22 -9.64
C LEU A 430 -18.28 -13.98 -9.56
N ALA A 431 -18.87 -12.78 -9.64
CA ALA A 431 -18.14 -11.51 -9.58
C ALA A 431 -19.08 -10.33 -9.28
N LEU A 432 -18.52 -9.25 -8.71
CA LEU A 432 -19.14 -7.92 -8.72
C LEU A 432 -18.38 -6.99 -9.67
N SER A 433 -19.09 -6.10 -10.36
CA SER A 433 -18.48 -5.08 -11.22
C SER A 433 -19.24 -3.75 -11.13
N PRO A 434 -18.61 -2.66 -10.65
CA PRO A 434 -17.25 -2.63 -10.08
C PRO A 434 -17.15 -3.38 -8.74
N THR A 435 -15.92 -3.65 -8.28
CA THR A 435 -15.62 -4.27 -6.97
C THR A 435 -15.55 -3.23 -5.84
N GLU A 436 -15.41 -1.96 -6.20
CA GLU A 436 -15.48 -0.79 -5.32
C GLU A 436 -16.49 0.20 -5.91
N ALA A 437 -17.41 0.71 -5.09
CA ALA A 437 -18.49 1.57 -5.54
C ALA A 437 -18.82 2.67 -4.52
N GLU A 438 -19.24 3.83 -4.99
CA GLU A 438 -19.77 4.89 -4.12
C GLU A 438 -21.28 4.67 -3.84
N PRO A 439 -21.82 5.22 -2.73
CA PRO A 439 -23.26 5.19 -2.47
C PRO A 439 -24.08 5.75 -3.64
N GLY A 440 -25.06 4.97 -4.11
CA GLY A 440 -25.89 5.26 -5.28
C GLY A 440 -25.34 4.75 -6.62
N GLU A 441 -24.08 4.30 -6.67
CA GLU A 441 -23.47 3.72 -7.87
C GLU A 441 -24.08 2.34 -8.19
N LYS A 442 -24.14 2.00 -9.47
CA LYS A 442 -24.68 0.72 -9.95
C LYS A 442 -23.61 -0.36 -9.92
N VAL A 443 -23.95 -1.50 -9.34
CA VAL A 443 -23.11 -2.71 -9.28
C VAL A 443 -23.78 -3.85 -10.03
N ILE A 444 -22.99 -4.56 -10.84
CA ILE A 444 -23.38 -5.77 -11.57
C ILE A 444 -22.91 -6.98 -10.76
N VAL A 445 -23.84 -7.85 -10.38
CA VAL A 445 -23.64 -9.16 -9.75
C VAL A 445 -23.73 -10.22 -10.85
N ASN A 446 -22.59 -10.77 -11.26
CA ASN A 446 -22.57 -11.94 -12.14
C ASN A 446 -22.88 -13.18 -11.31
N ILE A 447 -23.95 -13.89 -11.65
CA ILE A 447 -24.47 -15.00 -10.85
C ILE A 447 -24.77 -16.23 -11.71
N LYS A 448 -24.36 -17.40 -11.24
CA LYS A 448 -24.77 -18.71 -11.78
C LYS A 448 -25.94 -19.26 -10.97
N ASN A 449 -26.84 -19.98 -11.64
CA ASN A 449 -28.03 -20.59 -11.03
C ASN A 449 -28.94 -19.59 -10.28
N GLY A 450 -28.83 -18.28 -10.53
CA GLY A 450 -29.76 -17.30 -9.97
C GLY A 450 -31.16 -17.46 -10.58
N ASN A 451 -32.20 -17.49 -9.73
CA ASN A 451 -33.60 -17.51 -10.14
C ASN A 451 -34.25 -16.16 -9.81
N PRO A 452 -34.30 -15.19 -10.74
CA PRO A 452 -34.83 -13.86 -10.45
C PRO A 452 -36.32 -13.83 -10.10
N GLY A 453 -37.08 -14.91 -10.37
CA GLY A 453 -38.48 -15.04 -9.99
C GLY A 453 -38.71 -15.60 -8.58
N GLY A 454 -37.68 -16.18 -7.95
CA GLY A 454 -37.77 -16.82 -6.63
C GLY A 454 -36.72 -16.35 -5.63
N ASP A 455 -35.65 -15.69 -6.09
CA ASP A 455 -34.54 -15.23 -5.28
C ASP A 455 -34.60 -13.72 -5.05
N ALA A 456 -33.97 -13.28 -3.96
CA ALA A 456 -33.74 -11.90 -3.62
C ALA A 456 -32.25 -11.65 -3.39
N LEU A 457 -31.81 -10.46 -3.79
CA LEU A 457 -30.47 -9.95 -3.54
C LEU A 457 -30.45 -9.19 -2.21
N PHE A 458 -29.43 -9.45 -1.41
CA PHE A 458 -29.20 -8.85 -0.11
C PHE A 458 -27.86 -8.10 -0.11
N PHE A 459 -27.84 -6.93 0.50
CA PHE A 459 -26.68 -6.10 0.79
C PHE A 459 -26.72 -5.75 2.28
N ASP A 460 -25.66 -6.03 3.04
CA ASP A 460 -25.65 -5.91 4.52
C ASP A 460 -26.77 -6.69 5.24
N GLY A 461 -27.24 -7.77 4.61
CA GLY A 461 -28.35 -8.56 5.13
C GLY A 461 -29.73 -7.93 4.93
N GLU A 462 -29.81 -6.75 4.32
CA GLU A 462 -31.05 -6.13 3.89
C GLU A 462 -31.34 -6.44 2.42
N GLN A 463 -32.62 -6.64 2.09
CA GLN A 463 -33.02 -6.93 0.72
C GLN A 463 -32.94 -5.65 -0.13
N VAL A 464 -32.21 -5.71 -1.25
CA VAL A 464 -32.09 -4.60 -2.19
C VAL A 464 -32.84 -4.87 -3.49
N PRO A 465 -33.44 -3.83 -4.11
CA PRO A 465 -34.04 -3.97 -5.43
C PRO A 465 -32.95 -4.21 -6.48
N PHE A 466 -33.21 -5.15 -7.40
CA PHE A 466 -32.29 -5.49 -8.48
C PHE A 466 -33.03 -5.69 -9.81
N ASN A 467 -32.31 -5.53 -10.92
CA ASN A 467 -32.74 -5.92 -12.26
C ASN A 467 -31.92 -7.13 -12.72
N SER A 468 -32.49 -8.03 -13.53
CA SER A 468 -31.87 -9.33 -13.82
C SER A 468 -31.99 -9.77 -15.29
N PRO A 469 -31.27 -9.12 -16.21
CA PRO A 469 -31.09 -9.66 -17.57
C PRO A 469 -30.24 -10.94 -17.55
N GLY A 470 -30.88 -12.09 -17.28
CA GLY A 470 -30.20 -13.40 -17.25
C GLY A 470 -29.30 -13.58 -16.03
N SER A 471 -28.03 -13.89 -16.26
CA SER A 471 -27.01 -14.13 -15.24
C SER A 471 -26.29 -12.87 -14.72
N ALA A 472 -26.63 -11.69 -15.25
CA ALA A 472 -26.06 -10.42 -14.81
C ALA A 472 -27.12 -9.61 -14.06
N TRP A 473 -27.12 -9.67 -12.73
CA TRP A 473 -28.06 -8.90 -11.92
C TRP A 473 -27.46 -7.53 -11.60
N THR A 474 -28.26 -6.48 -11.46
CA THR A 474 -27.77 -5.14 -11.17
C THR A 474 -28.53 -4.53 -10.02
N PHE A 475 -27.85 -3.93 -9.05
CA PHE A 475 -28.44 -3.13 -7.98
C PHE A 475 -27.68 -1.81 -7.84
N ASN A 476 -28.26 -0.84 -7.13
CA ASN A 476 -27.55 0.37 -6.74
C ASN A 476 -27.15 0.25 -5.27
N VAL A 477 -25.93 0.65 -4.93
CA VAL A 477 -25.50 0.74 -3.53
C VAL A 477 -26.45 1.68 -2.78
N PRO A 478 -27.04 1.27 -1.63
CA PRO A 478 -27.90 2.16 -0.85
C PRO A 478 -27.22 3.50 -0.53
N LEU A 479 -27.99 4.59 -0.62
CA LEU A 479 -27.47 5.94 -0.33
C LEU A 479 -27.07 6.13 1.13
N ASP A 480 -27.55 5.25 2.01
CA ASP A 480 -27.32 5.22 3.43
C ASP A 480 -26.33 4.14 3.89
N SER A 481 -25.61 3.49 2.97
CA SER A 481 -24.52 2.56 3.30
C SER A 481 -23.41 3.24 4.12
N ASP A 482 -22.82 2.46 5.03
CA ASP A 482 -21.53 2.81 5.65
C ASP A 482 -20.39 2.64 4.63
N GLY A 483 -19.20 3.12 4.97
CA GLY A 483 -17.98 2.83 4.18
C GLY A 483 -17.30 1.56 4.67
N GLY A 484 -16.54 0.92 3.78
CA GLY A 484 -15.82 -0.32 4.07
C GLY A 484 -16.30 -1.50 3.24
N PHE A 485 -16.14 -2.72 3.75
CA PHE A 485 -16.56 -3.94 3.03
C PHE A 485 -17.93 -4.42 3.49
N HIS A 486 -18.80 -4.68 2.52
CA HIS A 486 -20.20 -5.01 2.72
C HIS A 486 -20.59 -6.34 2.05
N PRO A 487 -21.21 -7.29 2.76
CA PRO A 487 -21.62 -8.55 2.18
C PRO A 487 -22.80 -8.40 1.21
N VAL A 488 -22.63 -8.98 0.02
CA VAL A 488 -23.61 -9.21 -1.02
C VAL A 488 -23.93 -10.69 -1.07
N LEU A 489 -25.21 -11.04 -1.02
CA LEU A 489 -25.68 -12.42 -0.92
C LEU A 489 -27.00 -12.57 -1.68
N VAL A 490 -27.21 -13.70 -2.33
CA VAL A 490 -28.51 -14.07 -2.90
C VAL A 490 -29.14 -15.16 -2.04
N LYS A 491 -30.43 -15.00 -1.71
CA LYS A 491 -31.22 -16.02 -1.00
C LYS A 491 -32.52 -16.26 -1.75
N SER A 492 -32.99 -17.50 -1.73
CA SER A 492 -34.34 -17.83 -2.16
C SER A 492 -35.37 -17.29 -1.17
N LEU A 493 -36.48 -16.78 -1.69
CA LEU A 493 -37.64 -16.32 -0.91
C LEU A 493 -38.55 -17.48 -0.49
N THR A 494 -38.43 -18.64 -1.15
CA THR A 494 -39.30 -19.82 -0.92
C THR A 494 -38.58 -20.96 -0.24
N ASP A 495 -37.25 -20.98 -0.29
CA ASP A 495 -36.40 -22.01 0.29
C ASP A 495 -35.26 -21.34 1.09
N PRO A 496 -35.36 -21.25 2.42
CA PRO A 496 -34.38 -20.52 3.23
C PRO A 496 -32.98 -21.14 3.19
N ASP A 497 -32.86 -22.41 2.83
CA ASP A 497 -31.60 -23.13 2.73
C ASP A 497 -30.93 -22.95 1.35
N ARG A 498 -31.65 -22.37 0.39
CA ARG A 498 -31.11 -22.01 -0.92
C ARG A 498 -30.52 -20.59 -0.91
N ARG A 499 -29.20 -20.49 -0.88
CA ARG A 499 -28.45 -19.22 -0.80
C ARG A 499 -27.09 -19.31 -1.50
N SER A 500 -26.57 -18.15 -1.90
CA SER A 500 -25.26 -18.08 -2.53
C SER A 500 -24.10 -18.03 -1.56
N ASN A 501 -22.89 -18.14 -2.09
CA ASN A 501 -21.70 -17.60 -1.43
C ASN A 501 -21.88 -16.08 -1.18
N ILE A 502 -21.13 -15.57 -0.20
CA ILE A 502 -21.09 -14.14 0.12
C ILE A 502 -19.96 -13.50 -0.71
N ALA A 503 -20.27 -12.40 -1.38
CA ALA A 503 -19.30 -11.52 -2.02
C ALA A 503 -19.17 -10.22 -1.24
N GLN A 504 -17.98 -9.61 -1.15
CA GLN A 504 -17.80 -8.35 -0.45
C GLN A 504 -17.73 -7.19 -1.44
N LEU A 505 -18.54 -6.16 -1.29
CA LEU A 505 -18.40 -4.92 -2.05
C LEU A 505 -17.69 -3.88 -1.18
N LYS A 506 -16.64 -3.24 -1.68
CA LYS A 506 -16.06 -2.09 -0.98
C LYS A 506 -16.87 -0.84 -1.29
N VAL A 507 -17.52 -0.24 -0.29
CA VAL A 507 -18.18 1.05 -0.41
C VAL A 507 -17.18 2.16 -0.12
N LEU A 508 -16.91 2.98 -1.13
CA LEU A 508 -15.99 4.12 -1.05
C LEU A 508 -16.69 5.32 -0.41
N PRO A 509 -15.94 6.18 0.31
CA PRO A 509 -16.50 7.44 0.78
C PRO A 509 -16.85 8.32 -0.43
N LYS A 510 -17.92 9.11 -0.34
CA LYS A 510 -18.34 10.05 -1.40
C LYS A 510 -18.47 11.44 -0.84
N LEU A 511 -17.82 12.42 -1.46
CA LEU A 511 -18.05 13.85 -1.20
C LEU A 511 -19.17 14.34 -2.12
N GLU A 512 -20.14 15.08 -1.59
CA GLU A 512 -21.25 15.59 -2.39
C GLU A 512 -20.89 16.97 -2.98
N GLU A 513 -20.63 17.00 -4.28
CA GLU A 513 -20.16 18.19 -5.01
C GLU A 513 -21.28 19.23 -5.23
N ASP A 514 -22.53 18.76 -5.44
CA ASP A 514 -23.68 19.62 -5.76
C ASP A 514 -24.02 20.63 -4.65
N ASP A 515 -23.54 20.41 -3.43
CA ASP A 515 -23.76 21.28 -2.28
C ASP A 515 -22.64 22.33 -2.09
N PHE A 516 -21.59 22.34 -2.94
CA PHE A 516 -20.48 23.27 -2.86
C PHE A 516 -20.48 24.32 -3.99
N PRO A 517 -20.63 25.62 -3.67
CA PRO A 517 -20.43 26.68 -4.65
C PRO A 517 -18.93 26.76 -5.00
N GLY A 518 -18.57 26.41 -6.24
CA GLY A 518 -17.18 26.33 -6.72
C GLY A 518 -16.37 27.64 -6.73
N ASP A 519 -16.95 28.75 -6.25
CA ASP A 519 -16.31 30.06 -6.07
C ASP A 519 -16.00 30.40 -4.60
N GLN A 520 -16.40 29.56 -3.64
CA GLN A 520 -16.17 29.81 -2.23
C GLN A 520 -14.70 29.58 -1.84
N ARG A 521 -14.12 30.57 -1.17
CA ARG A 521 -12.77 30.53 -0.62
C ARG A 521 -12.81 30.04 0.83
N TRP A 522 -11.89 29.16 1.19
CA TRP A 522 -11.75 28.64 2.56
C TRP A 522 -10.63 29.41 3.24
N GLU A 523 -10.96 30.26 4.19
CA GLU A 523 -10.02 31.16 4.85
C GLU A 523 -9.38 30.52 6.10
N GLU A 524 -8.25 31.05 6.54
CA GLU A 524 -7.55 30.62 7.74
C GLU A 524 -8.47 30.69 8.97
N GLY A 525 -8.64 29.56 9.65
CA GLY A 525 -9.53 29.44 10.82
C GLY A 525 -10.98 29.10 10.50
N ASP A 526 -11.37 28.99 9.23
CA ASP A 526 -12.70 28.54 8.85
C ASP A 526 -12.96 27.09 9.28
N ILE A 527 -14.22 26.83 9.66
CA ILE A 527 -14.75 25.48 9.79
C ILE A 527 -15.67 25.23 8.60
N ILE A 528 -15.25 24.32 7.72
CA ILE A 528 -15.95 23.96 6.50
C ILE A 528 -16.75 22.69 6.74
N GLU A 529 -18.06 22.75 6.52
CA GLU A 529 -18.94 21.58 6.53
C GLU A 529 -18.89 20.89 5.17
N LEU A 530 -18.35 19.67 5.10
CA LEU A 530 -18.28 18.83 3.90
C LEU A 530 -19.38 17.75 3.94
N PRO A 531 -20.52 17.92 3.25
CA PRO A 531 -21.51 16.87 3.11
C PRO A 531 -20.90 15.68 2.36
N ALA A 532 -21.14 14.50 2.90
CA ALA A 532 -20.54 13.28 2.39
C ALA A 532 -21.46 12.07 2.60
N ARG A 533 -21.01 10.91 2.14
CA ARG A 533 -21.58 9.60 2.45
C ARG A 533 -20.47 8.59 2.69
N ALA A 534 -20.81 7.52 3.43
CA ALA A 534 -19.91 6.40 3.67
C ALA A 534 -18.55 6.79 4.28
N LEU A 535 -18.50 7.84 5.11
CA LEU A 535 -17.31 8.17 5.89
C LEU A 535 -17.16 7.20 7.07
N MET A 536 -15.95 6.66 7.27
CA MET A 536 -15.64 5.77 8.39
C MET A 536 -15.04 6.55 9.58
N PRO A 537 -15.19 6.05 10.82
CA PRO A 537 -14.43 6.58 11.96
C PRO A 537 -12.93 6.55 11.68
N GLY A 538 -12.26 7.70 11.80
CA GLY A 538 -10.84 7.85 11.46
C GLY A 538 -10.53 8.24 10.01
N VAL A 539 -11.54 8.60 9.22
CA VAL A 539 -11.37 9.17 7.88
C VAL A 539 -10.42 10.37 7.89
N GLN A 540 -9.59 10.47 6.86
CA GLN A 540 -8.73 11.61 6.58
C GLN A 540 -9.31 12.43 5.43
N ILE A 541 -9.41 13.73 5.60
CA ILE A 541 -9.67 14.64 4.48
C ILE A 541 -8.33 15.18 4.00
N LEU A 542 -8.06 15.00 2.72
CA LEU A 542 -6.79 15.33 2.08
C LEU A 542 -6.98 16.51 1.13
N ALA A 543 -6.14 17.52 1.26
CA ALA A 543 -5.94 18.55 0.25
C ALA A 543 -4.74 18.16 -0.62
N GLN A 544 -5.00 17.85 -1.88
CA GLN A 544 -4.01 17.42 -2.85
C GLN A 544 -3.65 18.58 -3.79
N ASP A 545 -2.35 18.81 -3.96
CA ASP A 545 -1.81 19.61 -5.04
C ASP A 545 -1.49 18.70 -6.23
N GLN A 546 -2.29 18.80 -7.29
CA GLN A 546 -2.10 18.05 -8.53
C GLN A 546 -1.24 18.79 -9.57
N SER A 547 -0.63 19.92 -9.18
CA SER A 547 0.22 20.71 -10.08
C SER A 547 1.60 20.10 -10.31
N THR A 548 2.02 19.17 -9.47
CA THR A 548 3.30 18.48 -9.53
C THR A 548 3.15 17.06 -10.06
N VAL A 549 4.17 16.56 -10.75
CA VAL A 549 4.21 15.18 -11.31
C VAL A 549 3.93 14.12 -10.23
N THR A 550 4.38 14.37 -9.00
CA THR A 550 4.00 13.61 -7.82
C THR A 550 3.08 14.48 -6.95
N PRO A 551 1.77 14.21 -6.88
CA PRO A 551 0.85 15.04 -6.11
C PRO A 551 1.25 15.06 -4.63
N THR A 552 1.40 16.26 -4.07
CA THR A 552 1.60 16.39 -2.62
C THR A 552 0.24 16.43 -1.93
N SER A 553 0.09 15.67 -0.84
CA SER A 553 -1.18 15.59 -0.08
C SER A 553 -0.95 16.06 1.35
N MET A 554 -1.85 16.90 1.85
CA MET A 554 -1.87 17.34 3.25
C MET A 554 -3.17 16.91 3.91
N VAL A 555 -3.07 16.40 5.13
CA VAL A 555 -4.26 16.07 5.92
C VAL A 555 -4.83 17.36 6.50
N LEU A 556 -6.08 17.66 6.15
CA LEU A 556 -6.83 18.74 6.77
C LEU A 556 -7.34 18.29 8.14
N PRO A 557 -7.11 19.05 9.21
CA PRO A 557 -7.58 18.67 10.54
C PRO A 557 -9.10 18.72 10.61
N LEU A 558 -9.70 17.75 11.27
CA LEU A 558 -11.13 17.76 11.55
C LEU A 558 -11.41 18.57 12.83
N ALA A 559 -12.39 19.47 12.78
CA ALA A 559 -12.85 20.22 13.95
C ALA A 559 -13.48 19.31 15.02
N GLU A 560 -14.09 18.21 14.57
CA GLU A 560 -14.67 17.15 15.38
C GLU A 560 -14.63 15.82 14.61
N PRO A 561 -14.78 14.66 15.27
CA PRO A 561 -14.84 13.38 14.58
C PRO A 561 -15.92 13.39 13.50
N ALA A 562 -15.55 13.04 12.26
CA ALA A 562 -16.49 12.98 11.16
C ALA A 562 -17.61 11.97 11.46
N THR A 563 -18.81 12.30 11.00
CA THR A 563 -19.95 11.37 10.97
C THR A 563 -20.00 10.70 9.60
N ARG A 564 -20.81 9.64 9.47
CA ARG A 564 -21.03 8.94 8.19
C ARG A 564 -21.36 9.87 7.01
N THR A 565 -22.03 11.00 7.29
CA THR A 565 -22.57 11.89 6.26
C THR A 565 -22.01 13.31 6.27
N LEU A 566 -21.06 13.61 7.16
CA LEU A 566 -20.54 14.97 7.33
C LEU A 566 -19.14 14.95 7.93
N ALA A 567 -18.21 15.63 7.28
CA ALA A 567 -16.92 16.00 7.87
C ALA A 567 -16.87 17.52 8.11
N ARG A 568 -16.48 17.94 9.31
CA ARG A 568 -16.20 19.35 9.60
C ARG A 568 -14.71 19.58 9.60
N VAL A 569 -14.22 20.26 8.57
CA VAL A 569 -12.80 20.50 8.35
C VAL A 569 -12.41 21.85 8.90
N GLN A 570 -11.37 21.90 9.73
CA GLN A 570 -10.78 23.12 10.24
C GLN A 570 -9.64 23.55 9.33
N ILE A 571 -9.71 24.75 8.75
CA ILE A 571 -8.56 25.35 8.08
C ILE A 571 -7.60 25.88 9.16
N PRO A 572 -6.29 25.60 9.09
CA PRO A 572 -5.33 26.08 10.09
C PRO A 572 -5.38 27.59 10.30
N ASN A 573 -5.21 28.02 11.56
CA ASN A 573 -5.22 29.43 11.97
C ASN A 573 -3.89 30.19 11.67
N SER A 574 -2.91 29.52 11.06
CA SER A 574 -1.54 30.02 10.88
C SER A 574 -1.06 29.78 9.44
N ASN A 575 0.20 30.13 9.14
CA ASN A 575 0.75 30.03 7.79
C ASN A 575 0.38 28.70 7.10
N LEU A 576 -0.39 28.82 6.02
CA LEU A 576 -0.90 27.69 5.23
C LEU A 576 0.22 27.02 4.42
N GLY A 577 1.30 27.74 4.09
CA GLY A 577 2.40 27.21 3.28
C GLY A 577 1.88 26.50 2.02
N ASN A 578 2.27 25.24 1.87
CA ASN A 578 1.86 24.41 0.73
C ASN A 578 0.37 24.06 0.69
N LEU A 579 -0.44 24.41 1.69
CA LEU A 579 -1.90 24.22 1.67
C LEU A 579 -2.62 25.31 0.86
N ARG A 580 -1.99 26.46 0.65
CA ARG A 580 -2.58 27.66 0.04
C ARG A 580 -2.79 27.51 -1.47
N GLY A 581 -3.93 27.97 -1.97
CA GLY A 581 -4.30 27.98 -3.39
C GLY A 581 -5.35 26.93 -3.74
N VAL A 582 -5.44 26.55 -5.02
CA VAL A 582 -6.43 25.57 -5.50
C VAL A 582 -5.99 24.16 -5.15
N ARG A 583 -6.84 23.41 -4.44
CA ARG A 583 -6.57 22.05 -3.99
C ARG A 583 -7.72 21.12 -4.37
N ARG A 584 -7.39 19.90 -4.76
CA ARG A 584 -8.35 18.81 -4.86
C ARG A 584 -8.57 18.23 -3.48
N ILE A 585 -9.82 18.13 -3.07
CA ILE A 585 -10.24 17.63 -1.77
C ILE A 585 -10.71 16.19 -1.93
N VAL A 586 -10.12 15.29 -1.15
CA VAL A 586 -10.40 13.85 -1.18
C VAL A 586 -10.67 13.35 0.23
N ALA A 587 -11.68 12.50 0.40
CA ALA A 587 -11.85 11.73 1.62
C ALA A 587 -11.18 10.36 1.47
N ARG A 588 -10.34 9.98 2.43
CA ARG A 588 -9.69 8.66 2.50
C ARG A 588 -10.07 7.97 3.81
N ASN A 589 -10.82 6.88 3.71
CA ASN A 589 -11.18 6.05 4.86
C ASN A 589 -9.96 5.23 5.36
N PRO A 590 -9.98 4.70 6.61
CA PRO A 590 -8.89 3.90 7.17
C PRO A 590 -8.57 2.61 6.41
N ASP A 591 -9.52 2.10 5.63
CA ASP A 591 -9.36 0.96 4.72
C ASP A 591 -8.72 1.35 3.36
N ALA A 592 -8.16 2.56 3.29
CA ALA A 592 -7.59 3.20 2.10
C ALA A 592 -8.59 3.46 0.95
N GLY A 593 -9.90 3.30 1.17
CA GLY A 593 -10.92 3.71 0.20
C GLY A 593 -10.93 5.23 0.01
N GLU A 594 -10.83 5.70 -1.23
CA GLU A 594 -10.81 7.13 -1.56
C GLU A 594 -12.04 7.56 -2.36
N SER A 595 -12.52 8.77 -2.09
CA SER A 595 -13.60 9.40 -2.86
C SER A 595 -13.17 9.73 -4.27
N ARG A 596 -14.05 9.49 -5.25
CA ARG A 596 -13.75 9.74 -6.67
C ARG A 596 -14.10 11.17 -7.10
N ALA A 597 -15.15 11.75 -6.52
CA ALA A 597 -15.60 13.10 -6.84
C ALA A 597 -14.45 14.13 -6.75
N GLU A 598 -14.38 15.02 -7.74
CA GLU A 598 -13.36 16.06 -7.81
C GLU A 598 -13.87 17.33 -7.12
N LEU A 599 -13.91 17.32 -5.79
CA LEU A 599 -14.18 18.55 -5.06
C LEU A 599 -12.93 19.44 -5.13
N VAL A 600 -13.05 20.63 -5.73
CA VAL A 600 -11.95 21.59 -5.81
C VAL A 600 -12.24 22.76 -4.87
N ALA A 601 -11.29 23.07 -3.98
CA ALA A 601 -11.39 24.18 -3.05
C ALA A 601 -10.25 25.17 -3.24
N ARG A 602 -10.52 26.45 -3.02
CA ARG A 602 -9.50 27.50 -2.96
C ARG A 602 -9.22 27.84 -1.50
N ILE A 603 -8.03 27.52 -1.01
CA ILE A 603 -7.67 27.67 0.40
C ILE A 603 -6.74 28.88 0.61
N GLY A 604 -7.05 29.71 1.60
CA GLY A 604 -6.34 30.93 1.98
C GLY A 604 -6.84 32.19 1.28
N GLN A 605 -6.69 33.35 1.93
CA GLN A 605 -7.10 34.66 1.38
C GLN A 605 -6.21 35.20 0.25
N GLU A 606 -5.06 34.59 0.00
CA GLU A 606 -4.11 35.02 -1.04
C GLU A 606 -4.18 34.10 -2.27
N ILE A 607 -4.14 34.72 -3.45
CA ILE A 607 -4.19 34.06 -4.76
C ILE A 607 -2.80 33.56 -5.06
N VAL A 608 -2.67 32.26 -5.27
CA VAL A 608 -1.38 31.64 -5.54
C VAL A 608 -1.14 31.56 -7.03
N VAL A 609 -0.14 32.29 -7.51
CA VAL A 609 0.38 32.15 -8.87
C VAL A 609 1.57 31.21 -8.83
N ARG A 610 1.38 30.04 -9.43
CA ARG A 610 2.41 29.02 -9.54
C ARG A 610 3.48 29.46 -10.53
N CYS A 611 4.74 29.26 -10.16
CA CYS A 611 5.91 29.71 -10.89
C CYS A 611 6.91 28.57 -11.08
N LYS A 612 7.58 28.52 -12.22
CA LYS A 612 8.83 27.76 -12.40
C LYS A 612 9.94 28.73 -12.67
N ALA A 613 11.13 28.47 -12.13
CA ALA A 613 12.29 29.31 -12.33
C ALA A 613 13.45 28.50 -12.91
N PHE A 614 14.07 29.05 -13.94
CA PHE A 614 15.17 28.47 -14.68
C PHE A 614 16.32 29.45 -14.68
N ARG A 615 17.45 29.03 -14.14
CA ARG A 615 18.72 29.73 -14.22
C ARG A 615 19.44 29.30 -15.49
N VAL A 616 19.64 30.21 -16.43
CA VAL A 616 20.33 29.92 -17.68
C VAL A 616 21.81 30.30 -17.53
N VAL A 617 22.70 29.35 -17.84
CA VAL A 617 24.15 29.54 -17.78
C VAL A 617 24.83 29.12 -19.07
N GLY A 618 25.87 29.86 -19.44
CA GLY A 618 26.75 29.50 -20.54
C GLY A 618 27.78 28.41 -20.18
N THR A 619 28.43 27.84 -21.21
CA THR A 619 29.46 26.80 -21.09
C THR A 619 30.77 27.26 -20.43
N THR A 620 31.03 28.57 -20.38
CA THR A 620 32.20 29.15 -19.73
C THR A 620 31.80 30.06 -18.56
N PRO A 621 32.67 30.31 -17.57
CA PRO A 621 32.45 31.36 -16.59
C PRO A 621 32.74 32.72 -17.28
N GLY A 622 31.75 33.32 -17.96
CA GLY A 622 31.95 34.63 -18.57
C GLY A 622 31.74 35.80 -17.60
N ILE A 623 31.62 37.00 -18.16
CA ILE A 623 31.52 38.28 -17.45
C ILE A 623 30.04 38.64 -17.37
N GLY A 624 29.42 38.50 -16.20
CA GLY A 624 27.97 38.64 -16.00
C GLY A 624 27.56 38.05 -14.65
N THR A 625 26.29 38.14 -14.26
CA THR A 625 25.92 37.76 -12.90
C THR A 625 25.90 36.26 -12.70
N LEU A 626 26.36 35.87 -11.52
CA LEU A 626 26.43 34.48 -11.11
C LEU A 626 25.29 34.18 -10.14
N ARG A 627 24.08 34.74 -10.38
CA ARG A 627 22.93 34.56 -9.48
C ARG A 627 22.81 33.09 -9.15
N SER A 628 23.04 32.76 -7.90
CA SER A 628 22.99 31.41 -7.42
C SER A 628 21.54 30.91 -7.45
N THR A 629 21.37 29.59 -7.53
CA THR A 629 20.09 28.94 -7.31
C THR A 629 19.43 29.42 -6.01
N ALA A 630 20.21 29.71 -4.96
CA ALA A 630 19.71 30.21 -3.69
C ALA A 630 19.14 31.63 -3.79
N GLU A 631 19.82 32.54 -4.51
CA GLU A 631 19.32 33.91 -4.73
C GLU A 631 18.03 33.93 -5.55
N VAL A 632 17.95 33.12 -6.61
CA VAL A 632 16.71 32.98 -7.39
C VAL A 632 15.60 32.34 -6.55
N THR A 633 15.91 31.33 -5.74
CA THR A 633 14.92 30.68 -4.87
C THR A 633 14.36 31.65 -3.82
N ALA A 634 15.20 32.55 -3.29
CA ALA A 634 14.80 33.53 -2.28
C ALA A 634 13.70 34.49 -2.76
N LEU A 635 13.59 34.75 -4.07
CA LEU A 635 12.54 35.60 -4.66
C LEU A 635 11.13 35.04 -4.48
N PHE A 636 11.00 33.74 -4.33
CA PHE A 636 9.72 33.04 -4.28
C PHE A 636 9.41 32.44 -2.90
N GLN A 637 10.19 32.78 -1.87
CA GLN A 637 9.91 32.36 -0.51
C GLN A 637 8.71 33.14 0.04
N GLU A 638 7.74 32.42 0.61
CA GLU A 638 6.58 33.02 1.26
C GLU A 638 7.02 33.92 2.43
N GLY A 639 6.59 35.19 2.41
CA GLY A 639 7.02 36.18 3.39
C GLY A 639 8.47 36.65 3.23
N ALA A 640 9.12 36.40 2.08
CA ALA A 640 10.38 37.06 1.74
C ALA A 640 10.18 38.58 1.80
N PHE A 641 10.71 39.18 2.87
CA PHE A 641 10.80 40.62 2.98
C PHE A 641 11.88 41.08 2.01
N ILE A 642 11.56 42.08 1.21
CA ILE A 642 12.58 42.88 0.53
C ILE A 642 13.20 43.72 1.66
N ASP A 643 14.20 43.14 2.35
CA ASP A 643 14.74 43.59 3.65
C ASP A 643 15.30 45.03 3.63
N SER A 644 15.42 45.67 2.47
CA SER A 644 15.80 47.07 2.37
C SER A 644 14.63 48.08 2.44
N VAL A 645 13.36 47.63 2.52
CA VAL A 645 12.19 48.53 2.35
C VAL A 645 11.12 48.45 3.44
N ASN A 646 11.19 47.53 4.42
CA ASN A 646 10.21 47.43 5.53
C ASN A 646 8.73 47.37 5.08
N GLN A 647 8.47 46.93 3.85
CA GLN A 647 7.14 46.86 3.24
C GLN A 647 6.95 45.44 2.69
N PRO A 648 5.76 44.84 2.83
CA PRO A 648 5.46 43.57 2.17
C PRO A 648 5.69 43.75 0.66
N ALA A 649 6.23 42.73 -0.01
CA ALA A 649 6.39 42.75 -1.48
C ALA A 649 5.10 43.28 -2.11
N ALA A 650 5.20 44.15 -3.12
CA ALA A 650 4.08 44.85 -3.78
C ALA A 650 2.79 44.02 -3.95
N TRP A 651 2.97 42.72 -4.23
CA TRP A 651 1.95 41.70 -4.44
C TRP A 651 1.09 41.36 -3.22
N GLY A 652 1.65 41.52 -2.01
CA GLY A 652 0.91 41.33 -0.76
C GLY A 652 -0.29 42.27 -0.63
N GLN A 653 -0.21 43.49 -1.18
CA GLN A 653 -1.34 44.43 -1.20
C GLN A 653 -2.48 43.94 -2.12
N ALA A 654 -2.15 43.22 -3.19
CA ALA A 654 -3.11 42.57 -4.06
C ALA A 654 -3.52 41.18 -3.54
N ASN A 655 -3.06 40.73 -2.38
CA ASN A 655 -3.22 39.36 -1.89
C ASN A 655 -2.78 38.32 -2.95
N VAL A 656 -1.64 38.54 -3.61
CA VAL A 656 -1.06 37.61 -4.59
C VAL A 656 0.26 37.08 -4.05
N VAL A 657 0.45 35.76 -4.12
CA VAL A 657 1.69 35.08 -3.73
C VAL A 657 2.22 34.31 -4.92
N LEU A 658 3.54 34.40 -5.14
CA LEU A 658 4.25 33.60 -6.12
C LEU A 658 4.83 32.36 -5.44
N GLN A 659 4.54 31.18 -5.97
CA GLN A 659 5.01 29.92 -5.39
C GLN A 659 5.78 29.11 -6.43
N LEU A 660 7.02 28.74 -6.12
CA LEU A 660 7.77 27.79 -6.94
C LEU A 660 7.15 26.39 -6.85
N VAL A 661 6.82 25.80 -8.01
CA VAL A 661 6.34 24.40 -8.08
C VAL A 661 7.48 23.39 -8.11
N ASP A 662 8.68 23.81 -8.51
CA ASP A 662 9.91 23.02 -8.55
C ASP A 662 11.09 23.83 -7.97
N ALA A 663 12.14 23.13 -7.52
CA ALA A 663 13.41 23.78 -7.24
C ALA A 663 13.94 24.47 -8.50
N VAL A 664 14.59 25.63 -8.33
CA VAL A 664 15.16 26.40 -9.46
C VAL A 664 16.09 25.50 -10.27
N GLN A 665 15.76 25.30 -11.54
CA GLN A 665 16.52 24.43 -12.43
C GLN A 665 17.66 25.22 -13.07
N THR A 666 18.82 24.60 -13.26
CA THR A 666 19.91 25.22 -14.04
C THR A 666 19.94 24.62 -15.44
N ILE A 667 19.81 25.47 -16.44
CA ILE A 667 19.92 25.12 -17.86
C ILE A 667 21.28 25.59 -18.34
N THR A 668 22.12 24.66 -18.81
CA THR A 668 23.42 24.98 -19.39
C THR A 668 23.31 25.00 -20.91
N LEU A 669 23.61 26.14 -21.53
CA LEU A 669 23.64 26.35 -22.97
C LEU A 669 25.04 26.76 -23.44
N ALA A 670 25.28 26.73 -24.76
CA ALA A 670 26.46 27.36 -25.32
C ALA A 670 26.45 28.86 -25.02
N ASP A 671 27.63 29.47 -24.84
CA ASP A 671 27.73 30.87 -24.38
C ASP A 671 27.09 31.87 -25.36
N ASP A 672 26.99 31.57 -26.65
CA ASP A 672 26.25 32.39 -27.62
C ASP A 672 24.74 32.36 -27.34
N LEU A 673 24.17 31.19 -27.07
CA LEU A 673 22.74 31.04 -26.76
C LEU A 673 22.36 31.51 -25.34
N ALA A 674 23.30 31.46 -24.40
CA ALA A 674 23.07 31.94 -23.03
C ALA A 674 23.11 33.47 -22.91
N ASN A 675 23.60 34.17 -23.96
CA ASN A 675 23.81 35.62 -23.95
C ASN A 675 23.03 36.40 -25.03
N ILE A 676 22.12 35.75 -25.76
CA ILE A 676 21.29 36.37 -26.82
C ILE A 676 19.82 36.36 -26.40
N TRP A 677 19.08 37.43 -26.71
CA TRP A 677 17.64 37.51 -26.48
C TRP A 677 16.92 36.53 -27.43
N PRO A 678 15.84 35.83 -26.99
CA PRO A 678 15.08 34.92 -27.84
C PRO A 678 14.36 35.56 -29.05
N ASP A 679 14.59 36.84 -29.32
CA ASP A 679 13.92 37.62 -30.38
C ASP A 679 14.77 37.72 -31.67
N ASP A 680 16.05 37.31 -31.64
CA ASP A 680 17.00 37.60 -32.73
C ASP A 680 17.25 36.46 -33.73
N ASP A 681 16.87 35.20 -33.44
CA ASP A 681 17.04 34.11 -34.41
C ASP A 681 15.92 33.06 -34.28
N ASP A 682 15.20 32.77 -35.38
CA ASP A 682 14.17 31.72 -35.51
C ASP A 682 14.75 30.28 -35.36
N SER A 683 15.90 30.13 -34.71
CA SER A 683 16.61 28.86 -34.59
C SER A 683 15.78 27.89 -33.73
N MET A 684 15.46 26.73 -34.31
CA MET A 684 14.52 25.75 -33.74
C MET A 684 14.93 25.18 -32.37
N ASP A 685 16.17 25.39 -31.93
CA ASP A 685 16.69 24.90 -30.64
C ASP A 685 16.20 25.75 -29.45
N GLU A 686 15.98 27.06 -29.62
CA GLU A 686 15.40 27.92 -28.58
C GLU A 686 13.93 27.59 -28.33
N VAL A 687 13.17 27.39 -29.41
CA VAL A 687 11.76 26.97 -29.36
C VAL A 687 11.60 25.60 -28.68
N ALA A 688 12.55 24.68 -28.82
CA ALA A 688 12.54 23.39 -28.15
C ALA A 688 12.85 23.50 -26.63
N LEU A 689 13.74 24.41 -26.23
CA LEU A 689 14.07 24.66 -24.83
C LEU A 689 12.86 25.17 -24.03
N PHE A 690 12.09 26.08 -24.64
CA PHE A 690 10.91 26.68 -24.01
C PHE A 690 9.68 25.77 -24.09
N ASN A 691 9.52 24.99 -25.15
CA ASN A 691 8.39 24.06 -25.28
C ASN A 691 8.54 22.77 -24.47
N ASN A 692 9.76 22.22 -24.32
CA ASN A 692 9.98 20.97 -23.59
C ASN A 692 9.90 21.13 -22.07
N ASN A 693 10.13 22.35 -21.55
CA ASN A 693 10.07 22.65 -20.12
C ASN A 693 8.76 23.32 -19.68
N ALA A 694 7.87 23.66 -20.63
CA ALA A 694 6.57 24.29 -20.39
C ALA A 694 5.41 23.29 -20.23
N THR A 695 5.69 22.01 -19.96
CA THR A 695 4.68 20.93 -19.95
C THR A 695 3.70 20.98 -18.79
N ASP A 696 3.94 21.81 -17.78
CA ASP A 696 3.08 21.87 -16.60
C ASP A 696 1.99 22.93 -16.80
N THR A 697 0.80 22.46 -17.14
CA THR A 697 -0.39 23.28 -17.32
C THR A 697 -0.65 24.17 -16.10
N GLY A 698 -0.50 25.49 -16.27
CA GLY A 698 -0.90 26.51 -15.31
C GLY A 698 0.18 26.96 -14.30
N ALA A 699 1.46 26.89 -14.66
CA ALA A 699 2.53 27.63 -13.98
C ALA A 699 3.15 28.69 -14.93
N MET A 700 3.60 29.81 -14.37
CA MET A 700 4.34 30.86 -15.07
C MET A 700 5.83 30.54 -15.07
N ASN A 701 6.47 30.54 -16.23
CA ASN A 701 7.90 30.22 -16.33
C ASN A 701 8.74 31.50 -16.29
N PHE A 702 9.76 31.51 -15.43
CA PHE A 702 10.73 32.59 -15.25
C PHE A 702 12.11 32.08 -15.67
N PHE A 703 12.76 32.76 -16.60
CA PHE A 703 14.11 32.44 -17.04
C PHE A 703 15.06 33.58 -16.68
N PHE A 704 16.09 33.25 -15.92
CA PHE A 704 17.12 34.17 -15.45
C PHE A 704 18.39 33.97 -16.28
N PHE A 705 18.65 34.88 -17.21
CA PHE A 705 19.77 34.84 -18.15
C PHE A 705 21.00 35.57 -17.60
N ARG A 706 22.19 35.19 -18.11
CA ARG A 706 23.48 35.59 -17.54
C ARG A 706 23.91 37.02 -17.94
N ASP A 707 23.60 37.42 -19.16
CA ASP A 707 23.97 38.69 -19.80
C ASP A 707 23.19 38.78 -21.11
N VAL A 708 22.59 39.91 -21.45
CA VAL A 708 21.97 40.07 -22.77
C VAL A 708 22.17 41.48 -23.27
N GLU A 709 22.67 41.62 -24.50
CA GLU A 709 22.82 42.92 -25.13
C GLU A 709 21.43 43.49 -25.46
N GLY A 710 20.99 44.54 -24.74
CA GLY A 710 19.89 45.41 -25.21
C GLY A 710 18.75 45.70 -24.24
N SER A 711 18.47 44.85 -23.24
CA SER A 711 17.43 45.10 -22.23
C SER A 711 17.67 44.30 -20.94
N THR A 712 16.96 44.62 -19.87
CA THR A 712 17.04 43.95 -18.56
C THR A 712 15.96 42.89 -18.35
N ALA A 713 14.87 42.95 -19.11
CA ALA A 713 13.81 41.98 -19.08
C ALA A 713 12.91 42.03 -20.32
N PHE A 714 12.21 40.93 -20.60
CA PHE A 714 11.29 40.81 -21.72
C PHE A 714 10.18 39.78 -21.43
N ALA A 715 8.94 40.12 -21.76
CA ALA A 715 7.80 39.20 -21.68
C ALA A 715 7.44 38.69 -23.09
N TRP A 716 7.70 37.41 -23.38
CA TRP A 716 7.49 36.86 -24.72
C TRP A 716 6.03 36.45 -24.95
N GLY A 717 5.20 37.33 -25.51
CA GLY A 717 3.92 36.95 -26.17
C GLY A 717 2.94 36.09 -25.35
N GLY A 718 2.86 36.31 -24.03
CA GLY A 718 2.04 35.49 -23.11
C GLY A 718 2.66 34.15 -22.72
N GLY A 719 3.96 33.98 -22.97
CA GLY A 719 4.80 32.86 -22.60
C GLY A 719 5.76 33.23 -21.47
N PRO A 720 6.96 32.62 -21.43
CA PRO A 720 7.89 32.79 -20.33
C PRO A 720 8.37 34.24 -20.13
N LEU A 721 8.67 34.56 -18.88
CA LEU A 721 9.27 35.82 -18.48
C LEU A 721 10.79 35.69 -18.44
N PHE A 722 11.48 36.65 -19.04
CA PHE A 722 12.92 36.65 -19.16
C PHE A 722 13.51 37.81 -18.38
N ILE A 723 14.51 37.52 -17.55
CA ILE A 723 15.14 38.48 -16.65
C ILE A 723 16.65 38.34 -16.79
N ALA A 724 17.35 39.44 -16.96
CA ALA A 724 18.80 39.44 -17.08
C ALA A 724 19.43 40.69 -16.48
N ASP A 725 20.73 40.62 -16.22
CA ASP A 725 21.50 41.77 -15.76
C ASP A 725 22.07 42.57 -16.94
N GLU A 726 22.37 43.85 -16.68
CA GLU A 726 22.87 44.76 -17.72
C GLU A 726 24.34 44.48 -18.08
N PRO A 727 24.76 44.82 -19.33
CA PRO A 727 26.17 44.83 -19.72
C PRO A 727 27.05 45.75 -18.86
N SER A 728 26.46 46.71 -18.14
CA SER A 728 27.13 47.69 -17.27
C SER A 728 27.66 47.12 -15.95
N GLY A 729 27.19 45.95 -15.52
CA GLY A 729 27.57 45.32 -14.24
C GLY A 729 26.41 44.58 -13.55
N GLU A 730 26.75 43.81 -12.51
CA GLU A 730 25.78 43.05 -11.70
C GLU A 730 24.77 43.98 -11.01
N LEU A 731 23.46 43.72 -11.20
CA LEU A 731 22.42 44.48 -10.50
C LEU A 731 22.58 44.32 -8.99
N GLY A 732 22.34 45.36 -8.21
CA GLY A 732 22.17 45.19 -6.77
C GLY A 732 20.98 44.27 -6.49
N LEU A 733 20.97 43.56 -5.35
CA LEU A 733 19.82 42.72 -4.95
C LEU A 733 18.50 43.50 -5.00
N VAL A 734 18.52 44.78 -4.64
CA VAL A 734 17.35 45.68 -4.66
C VAL A 734 16.87 45.94 -6.09
N ASP A 735 17.79 46.30 -7.00
CA ASP A 735 17.46 46.61 -8.40
C ASP A 735 16.94 45.35 -9.12
N PHE A 736 17.56 44.20 -8.86
CA PHE A 736 17.12 42.91 -9.38
C PHE A 736 15.68 42.57 -8.96
N ILE A 737 15.34 42.76 -7.68
CA ILE A 737 13.98 42.54 -7.18
C ILE A 737 12.97 43.50 -7.83
N GLN A 738 13.36 44.75 -8.07
CA GLN A 738 12.50 45.73 -8.75
C GLN A 738 12.22 45.33 -10.20
N VAL A 739 13.23 44.87 -10.93
CA VAL A 739 13.06 44.35 -12.31
C VAL A 739 12.12 43.15 -12.31
N VAL A 740 12.33 42.17 -11.42
CA VAL A 740 11.44 41.01 -11.29
C VAL A 740 10.00 41.45 -11.02
N ALA A 741 9.79 42.38 -10.08
CA ALA A 741 8.46 42.89 -9.73
C ALA A 741 7.79 43.66 -10.89
N HIS A 742 8.55 44.49 -11.62
CA HIS A 742 8.05 45.20 -12.80
C HIS A 742 7.48 44.21 -13.83
N GLU A 743 8.19 43.13 -14.07
CA GLU A 743 7.85 42.13 -15.08
C GLU A 743 6.67 41.23 -14.69
N ILE A 744 6.54 40.90 -13.41
CA ILE A 744 5.32 40.26 -12.89
C ILE A 744 4.12 41.20 -13.10
N GLY A 745 4.32 42.53 -13.04
CA GLY A 745 3.34 43.56 -13.40
C GLY A 745 2.81 43.40 -14.82
N HIS A 746 3.70 43.25 -15.79
CA HIS A 746 3.33 42.96 -17.17
C HIS A 746 2.52 41.66 -17.28
N ALA A 747 3.01 40.59 -16.65
CA ALA A 747 2.34 39.28 -16.72
C ALA A 747 0.93 39.26 -16.10
N LEU A 748 0.67 40.13 -15.11
CA LEU A 748 -0.65 40.28 -14.47
C LEU A 748 -1.53 41.36 -15.09
N CYS A 749 -1.09 41.98 -16.20
CA CYS A 749 -1.75 43.10 -16.87
C CYS A 749 -2.02 44.30 -15.94
N LEU A 750 -1.03 44.68 -15.13
CA LEU A 750 -1.12 45.89 -14.34
C LEU A 750 -0.82 47.13 -15.19
N PRO A 751 -1.67 48.18 -15.12
CA PRO A 751 -1.33 49.49 -15.68
C PRO A 751 -0.11 50.05 -14.96
N HIS A 752 0.86 50.59 -15.69
CA HIS A 752 1.93 51.40 -15.11
C HIS A 752 2.50 52.34 -16.19
N SER A 753 2.86 53.57 -15.81
CA SER A 753 3.50 54.51 -16.75
C SER A 753 5.02 54.45 -16.61
N CYS A 754 5.72 54.15 -17.69
CA CYS A 754 7.18 54.26 -17.75
C CYS A 754 7.57 55.73 -17.99
N TYR A 755 8.29 56.33 -17.04
CA TYR A 755 8.75 57.73 -17.12
C TYR A 755 10.07 57.82 -17.92
N LYS A 756 10.15 58.64 -18.98
CA LYS A 756 11.39 58.99 -19.71
C LYS A 756 11.74 60.46 -19.43
N GLU A 757 12.96 60.79 -19.02
CA GLU A 757 13.49 62.17 -19.11
C GLU A 757 14.85 62.18 -19.84
N GLY A 758 14.89 62.18 -21.17
CA GLY A 758 15.10 63.37 -22.01
C GLY A 758 13.85 64.15 -22.44
N GLU A 759 12.73 63.87 -21.80
CA GLU A 759 11.53 64.69 -21.75
C GLU A 759 11.63 65.72 -20.60
N GLY A 760 11.20 66.96 -20.85
CA GLY A 760 10.95 67.96 -19.82
C GLY A 760 11.04 69.39 -20.35
N VAL A 761 10.21 70.40 -19.99
CA VAL A 761 8.88 70.60 -19.34
C VAL A 761 8.46 72.07 -19.71
N PRO A 762 7.22 72.63 -19.56
CA PRO A 762 6.39 72.64 -18.31
C PRO A 762 4.83 72.59 -18.44
N ASP A 763 4.19 71.75 -17.60
CA ASP A 763 2.88 71.92 -16.89
C ASP A 763 1.52 72.11 -17.65
N PRO A 764 0.34 71.80 -17.04
CA PRO A 764 -0.04 70.76 -16.07
C PRO A 764 -1.35 70.04 -16.50
N VAL A 765 -1.34 69.18 -17.51
CA VAL A 765 -2.47 68.29 -17.84
C VAL A 765 -1.84 67.10 -18.54
N HIS A 766 -1.78 65.94 -17.90
CA HIS A 766 -0.68 64.94 -17.98
C HIS A 766 -0.43 64.35 -19.40
N PHE A 767 0.15 65.20 -20.27
CA PHE A 767 0.79 65.17 -21.61
C PHE A 767 0.21 64.36 -22.79
N PRO A 768 -0.09 65.03 -23.93
CA PRO A 768 -0.29 64.40 -25.25
C PRO A 768 0.71 64.87 -26.34
N VAL A 769 1.24 63.93 -27.14
CA VAL A 769 1.38 63.90 -28.64
C VAL A 769 2.49 62.92 -29.11
N SER A 770 2.14 62.16 -30.15
CA SER A 770 2.90 61.14 -30.91
C SER A 770 4.28 61.54 -31.46
N CYS A 771 5.27 60.62 -31.46
CA CYS A 771 6.42 60.62 -32.40
C CYS A 771 7.08 59.23 -32.60
N GLY A 772 7.78 59.08 -33.74
CA GLY A 772 8.09 57.81 -34.41
C GLY A 772 9.53 57.22 -34.30
N PRO A 773 9.95 56.40 -35.29
CA PRO A 773 10.63 55.11 -35.08
C PRO A 773 12.17 55.09 -35.06
N SER A 774 12.82 56.04 -34.41
CA SER A 774 14.27 55.90 -34.14
C SER A 774 14.59 56.59 -32.83
N HIS A 775 15.07 55.84 -31.82
CA HIS A 775 16.09 56.20 -30.80
C HIS A 775 16.00 55.24 -29.59
N GLU A 776 16.87 54.22 -29.56
CA GLU A 776 17.10 53.28 -28.45
C GLU A 776 18.40 53.65 -27.71
N GLN A 777 18.30 53.95 -26.41
CA GLN A 777 19.37 53.85 -25.38
C GLN A 777 18.77 54.29 -24.02
N PHE A 778 18.75 53.39 -23.03
CA PHE A 778 18.11 53.59 -21.72
C PHE A 778 19.14 53.76 -20.59
N LEU A 779 18.85 54.69 -19.68
CA LEU A 779 19.62 55.04 -18.48
C LEU A 779 18.65 54.98 -17.29
N MET A 780 18.88 54.06 -16.35
CA MET A 780 18.09 53.93 -15.10
C MET A 780 18.72 54.73 -13.96
N TYR A 781 17.96 55.63 -13.33
CA TYR A 781 17.98 56.11 -11.92
C TYR A 781 17.05 57.34 -11.79
N PRO A 782 16.57 57.78 -10.61
CA PRO A 782 16.00 57.08 -9.45
C PRO A 782 14.63 57.73 -9.08
N PHE A 783 13.49 57.23 -9.58
CA PHE A 783 12.16 57.70 -9.13
C PHE A 783 11.18 56.57 -8.77
N TRP A 784 11.67 55.33 -8.69
CA TRP A 784 11.16 54.40 -7.69
C TRP A 784 11.98 54.61 -6.43
N ASP A 785 11.67 55.67 -5.70
CA ASP A 785 12.14 55.81 -4.34
C ASP A 785 11.61 54.61 -3.55
N ALA A 786 12.50 53.78 -3.00
CA ALA A 786 12.13 52.75 -2.06
C ALA A 786 11.42 53.33 -0.81
N SER A 787 11.41 54.65 -0.61
CA SER A 787 10.59 55.29 0.42
C SER A 787 9.08 55.26 0.12
N ASP A 788 8.68 55.20 -1.16
CA ASP A 788 7.30 55.01 -1.58
C ASP A 788 7.15 53.56 -2.06
N SER A 789 6.77 52.69 -1.10
CA SER A 789 6.30 51.33 -1.37
C SER A 789 5.50 51.25 -2.66
N LEU A 790 5.80 50.27 -3.52
CA LEU A 790 4.96 49.87 -4.65
C LEU A 790 3.52 49.69 -4.16
N THR A 791 2.74 50.77 -4.22
CA THR A 791 1.42 50.84 -3.63
C THR A 791 0.44 50.73 -4.76
N LEU A 792 -0.15 49.56 -4.93
CA LEU A 792 -1.14 49.32 -5.96
C LEU A 792 -2.42 50.08 -5.58
N LEU A 793 -2.98 50.83 -6.53
CA LEU A 793 -4.28 51.45 -6.33
C LEU A 793 -5.37 50.36 -6.24
N GLN A 794 -6.49 50.65 -5.57
CA GLN A 794 -7.55 49.67 -5.32
C GLN A 794 -8.09 48.98 -6.60
N ASN A 795 -8.17 49.73 -7.71
CA ASN A 795 -8.55 49.22 -9.03
C ASN A 795 -7.48 48.29 -9.62
N GLU A 796 -6.20 48.62 -9.47
CA GLU A 796 -5.07 47.81 -9.93
C GLU A 796 -4.95 46.51 -9.13
N GLN A 797 -5.13 46.58 -7.81
CA GLN A 797 -5.24 45.38 -6.95
C GLN A 797 -6.36 44.45 -7.45
N THR A 798 -7.50 45.01 -7.87
CA THR A 798 -8.62 44.24 -8.39
C THR A 798 -8.30 43.58 -9.74
N THR A 799 -7.57 44.28 -10.62
CA THR A 799 -7.11 43.74 -11.91
C THR A 799 -6.08 42.63 -11.72
N ALA A 800 -5.04 42.85 -10.90
CA ALA A 800 -4.07 41.81 -10.55
C ALA A 800 -4.74 40.57 -9.97
N ARG A 801 -5.70 40.74 -9.03
CA ARG A 801 -6.47 39.61 -8.47
C ARG A 801 -7.23 38.83 -9.53
N ARG A 802 -7.86 39.51 -10.49
CA ARG A 802 -8.60 38.85 -11.57
C ARG A 802 -7.70 38.02 -12.47
N THR A 803 -6.58 38.59 -12.91
CA THR A 803 -5.63 37.89 -13.79
C THR A 803 -4.95 36.74 -13.05
N ALA A 804 -4.51 36.96 -11.81
CA ALA A 804 -3.92 35.92 -10.96
C ALA A 804 -4.90 34.75 -10.69
N THR A 805 -6.20 35.05 -10.52
CA THR A 805 -7.26 34.03 -10.37
C THR A 805 -7.36 33.12 -11.61
N TRP A 806 -7.11 33.64 -12.81
CA TRP A 806 -7.10 32.83 -14.04
C TRP A 806 -5.90 31.87 -14.07
N PHE A 807 -4.71 32.35 -13.69
CA PHE A 807 -3.52 31.52 -13.56
C PHE A 807 -3.70 30.43 -12.50
N GLU A 808 -4.21 30.78 -11.32
CA GLU A 808 -4.45 29.85 -10.21
C GLU A 808 -5.46 28.74 -10.57
N THR A 809 -6.43 29.02 -11.44
CA THR A 809 -7.45 28.04 -11.89
C THR A 809 -7.06 27.29 -13.16
N GLY A 810 -5.83 27.45 -13.66
CA GLY A 810 -5.36 26.76 -14.87
C GLY A 810 -6.10 27.17 -16.16
N LYS A 811 -6.89 28.24 -16.14
CA LYS A 811 -7.61 28.76 -17.31
C LYS A 811 -6.62 29.57 -18.15
N THR A 812 -5.85 28.88 -18.99
CA THR A 812 -4.84 29.51 -19.88
C THR A 812 -5.45 30.08 -21.17
N THR A 813 -6.68 29.74 -21.51
CA THR A 813 -7.44 30.35 -22.61
C THR A 813 -8.46 31.37 -22.08
N PRO A 814 -8.38 32.65 -22.48
CA PRO A 814 -9.43 33.61 -22.20
C PRO A 814 -10.75 33.19 -22.86
N ALA A 815 -11.88 33.63 -22.28
CA ALA A 815 -13.14 33.67 -22.99
C ALA A 815 -13.01 34.66 -24.19
N GLY A 816 -12.57 34.14 -25.34
CA GLY A 816 -12.33 34.90 -26.57
C GLY A 816 -10.88 34.80 -27.04
N THR A 817 -10.64 33.90 -28.00
CA THR A 817 -9.55 33.69 -28.99
C THR A 817 -8.26 34.56 -29.06
N GLY A 818 -7.86 35.31 -28.04
CA GLY A 818 -6.61 36.06 -27.99
C GLY A 818 -5.59 35.40 -27.07
N ARG A 819 -4.36 35.20 -27.54
CA ARG A 819 -3.20 35.06 -26.64
C ARG A 819 -3.14 36.30 -25.74
N MET A 820 -2.78 36.14 -24.46
CA MET A 820 -2.79 37.24 -23.48
C MET A 820 -1.97 38.45 -23.95
N PHE A 821 -0.93 38.22 -24.77
CA PHE A 821 -0.19 39.24 -25.51
C PHE A 821 0.12 38.71 -26.93
N ARG A 822 -0.19 39.48 -27.98
CA ARG A 822 0.09 39.10 -29.38
C ARG A 822 1.36 39.78 -29.88
N SER A 823 2.08 39.11 -30.78
CA SER A 823 3.23 39.64 -31.55
C SER A 823 2.94 41.03 -32.13
N PRO A 824 3.96 41.90 -32.24
CA PRO A 824 3.82 43.30 -32.66
C PRO A 824 3.20 43.40 -34.06
N GLY A 825 1.89 43.68 -34.15
CA GLY A 825 1.21 43.91 -35.43
C GLY A 825 -0.31 43.71 -35.50
N GLY A 826 -1.01 43.33 -34.42
CA GLY A 826 -2.47 43.09 -34.44
C GLY A 826 -3.24 43.93 -33.42
N SER A 827 -4.16 44.78 -33.88
CA SER A 827 -4.85 45.84 -33.12
C SER A 827 -5.99 45.40 -32.19
N SER A 828 -5.83 44.37 -31.36
CA SER A 828 -6.76 44.13 -30.25
C SER A 828 -6.13 43.27 -29.16
N THR A 829 -5.65 43.92 -28.11
CA THR A 829 -5.10 43.31 -26.89
C THR A 829 -6.12 43.51 -25.76
N LEU A 830 -6.30 42.52 -24.87
CA LEU A 830 -7.11 42.71 -23.65
C LEU A 830 -6.44 43.67 -22.64
N CYS A 831 -5.13 43.93 -22.81
CA CYS A 831 -4.35 44.84 -21.97
C CYS A 831 -3.96 46.14 -22.69
N SER A 832 -4.58 46.47 -23.85
CA SER A 832 -4.29 47.70 -24.61
C SER A 832 -5.03 48.96 -24.10
N SER A 833 -5.90 48.87 -23.10
CA SER A 833 -6.60 50.05 -22.58
C SER A 833 -5.78 50.86 -21.57
N ALA A 834 -4.52 50.50 -21.32
CA ALA A 834 -3.60 51.36 -20.57
C ALA A 834 -2.82 52.34 -21.46
N ASP A 835 -2.68 52.04 -22.76
CA ASP A 835 -1.89 52.86 -23.71
C ASP A 835 -2.69 53.30 -24.96
N GLY A 836 -4.01 53.40 -24.85
CA GLY A 836 -4.84 53.77 -26.00
C GLY A 836 -6.24 54.21 -25.67
N GLU A 837 -6.37 55.45 -25.17
CA GLU A 837 -7.34 56.49 -25.57
C GLU A 837 -7.23 57.69 -24.61
N ASP A 838 -6.14 58.45 -24.74
CA ASP A 838 -6.12 59.87 -25.13
C ASP A 838 -4.68 60.31 -25.46
#